data_AF-A0AAW6K1J1-F1
#
_entry.id   AF-A0AAW6K1J1-F1
#
_cell.length_a   1.000
_cell.length_b   1.000
_cell.length_c   1.000
_cell.angle_alpha   90.00
_cell.angle_beta   90.00
_cell.angle_gamma   90.00
#
_symmetry.space_group_name_H-M   'P 1'
#
loop_
_entity.id
_entity.type
_entity.pdbx_description
1 polymer ?
#
loop_
_entity_poly.entity_id
_entity_poly.type
_entity_poly.pdbx_seq_one_letter_code
_entity_poly.pdbx_strand_id
1 'polypeptide(L)'
;MKTEYTISQIAEKLHITTNKIRFYEKKGLLTPMGESQNRYRKFGEEDIFRLETILLYRSLGLSIEAIQNILQCNKKENYLTHMQNQWMAVNNEIHRLSEIRKSLEMVLDKVYEETEGQDLEKDFLKIIEQSNLLCQVKNEWKDQWDFDGWARAYDEDVKRDTGALKIYENYETVLQMVFEEVEKFQRKDGKILEIGVGTGNLAGKFLQNKYHIIGIDQSRQMLAVAKENLYAEAVCVENGRIQAVGTLDDVMQYKTDGDEMVDLQGKTMLPGFLDAHSHFVGAANAMTQCDLSECGNFSEIVDAMKMFAEKRNLSKDAWIVGCNYDQNFLEEKRHPDRYVLDEISHTNPVLLIHASSHMGVVNSKGLEIQQIDEKTEDCPGGKYGRIAGTRIPDGYMEEKAFLAFQSKLPMTSMEELMQLIGEAQKMYASYGVTTVQDGMVGKPLFELLKYASANGLLKLDVVGYADIMTAADLFEEERAYANRYTGHLKMGGYKIFLDGSPQGRTAWMTKPYEGEENYCGYPIHTDEELNHYIELALEKKQQLLAHCNGDAAAEQYIGQFEKALSKRTDKDLHRAVMVHAQLVRKDQLQRMAAIGMIPSFFVAHTYYWGDIHLQNFGEKRGSQISPVKDAIDYGMKYTFHQDTPVIPPDMMRTISSTVNRISRGGRVIGENQKISVLDALKAVTIYAAYQYFEEHEKGSIECGKYADFVVLEKNPLKTPKEELAEIKVWMTIKENEVIYRSGEANHE
;
A
#
# COMPACT_ATOMS: atom_id res chain seq x y z
N MET A 1 16.42 -33.98 40.15
CA MET A 1 15.40 -33.85 41.22
C MET A 1 14.30 -32.96 40.68
N LYS A 2 13.03 -33.37 40.67
CA LYS A 2 11.92 -32.47 40.30
C LYS A 2 11.78 -31.39 41.37
N THR A 3 11.67 -30.13 40.98
CA THR A 3 11.46 -28.99 41.90
C THR A 3 10.09 -29.13 42.56
N GLU A 4 10.04 -29.15 43.89
CA GLU A 4 8.80 -29.29 44.67
C GLU A 4 8.49 -27.97 45.39
N TYR A 5 7.23 -27.51 45.30
CA TYR A 5 6.77 -26.28 45.94
C TYR A 5 5.73 -26.58 47.03
N THR A 6 5.75 -25.78 48.09
CA THR A 6 4.69 -25.76 49.11
C THR A 6 3.49 -24.93 48.65
N ILE A 7 2.31 -25.17 49.23
CA ILE A 7 1.09 -24.41 48.90
C ILE A 7 1.26 -22.89 49.09
N SER A 8 2.06 -22.49 50.09
CA SER A 8 2.34 -21.07 50.37
C SER A 8 3.22 -20.44 49.29
N GLN A 9 4.23 -21.16 48.80
CA GLN A 9 5.10 -20.69 47.73
C GLN A 9 4.34 -20.53 46.40
N ILE A 10 3.38 -21.42 46.10
CA ILE A 10 2.55 -21.29 44.89
C ILE A 10 1.55 -20.15 45.03
N ALA A 11 0.92 -20.00 46.19
CA ALA A 11 -0.01 -18.91 46.47
C ALA A 11 0.67 -17.54 46.27
N GLU A 12 1.91 -17.40 46.75
CA GLU A 12 2.73 -16.20 46.56
C GLU A 12 3.10 -15.99 45.09
N LYS A 13 3.61 -17.04 44.42
CA LYS A 13 4.04 -16.98 43.02
C LYS A 13 2.91 -16.59 42.05
N LEU A 14 1.69 -17.05 42.31
CA LEU A 14 0.54 -16.85 41.43
C LEU A 14 -0.40 -15.73 41.92
N HIS A 15 -0.01 -15.00 42.97
CA HIS A 15 -0.80 -13.92 43.56
C HIS A 15 -2.25 -14.32 43.92
N ILE A 16 -2.42 -15.48 44.55
CA ILE A 16 -3.72 -16.00 44.99
C ILE A 16 -3.67 -16.50 46.43
N THR A 17 -4.83 -16.72 47.05
CA THR A 17 -4.89 -17.28 48.40
C THR A 17 -4.72 -18.80 48.39
N THR A 18 -4.12 -19.35 49.46
CA THR A 18 -4.03 -20.81 49.68
C THR A 18 -5.41 -21.48 49.71
N ASN A 19 -6.46 -20.75 50.12
CA ASN A 19 -7.85 -21.22 50.06
C ASN A 19 -8.36 -21.42 48.62
N LYS A 20 -7.91 -20.59 47.67
CA LYS A 20 -8.29 -20.70 46.25
C LYS A 20 -7.69 -21.96 45.62
N ILE A 21 -6.45 -22.28 45.97
CA ILE A 21 -5.78 -23.54 45.57
C ILE A 21 -6.55 -24.76 46.12
N ARG A 22 -6.85 -24.75 47.43
CA ARG A 22 -7.64 -25.80 48.09
C ARG A 22 -9.05 -25.97 47.50
N PHE A 23 -9.64 -24.87 47.03
CA PHE A 23 -10.94 -24.91 46.35
C PHE A 23 -10.87 -25.70 45.04
N TYR A 24 -9.86 -25.47 44.21
CA TYR A 24 -9.67 -26.22 42.96
C TYR A 24 -9.31 -27.69 43.20
N GLU A 25 -8.50 -27.98 44.22
CA GLU A 25 -8.27 -29.38 44.66
C GLU A 25 -9.58 -30.07 45.09
N LYS A 26 -10.41 -29.41 45.91
CA LYS A 26 -11.70 -29.96 46.35
C LYS A 26 -12.65 -30.21 45.17
N LYS A 27 -12.48 -29.45 44.10
CA LYS A 27 -13.21 -29.61 42.83
C LYS A 27 -12.50 -30.58 41.88
N GLY A 28 -11.50 -31.36 42.33
CA GLY A 28 -10.86 -32.38 41.49
C GLY A 28 -10.10 -31.82 40.28
N LEU A 29 -9.79 -30.52 40.27
CA LEU A 29 -9.07 -29.86 39.17
C LEU A 29 -7.54 -29.99 39.33
N LEU A 30 -7.08 -30.33 40.53
CA LEU A 30 -5.67 -30.47 40.91
C LEU A 30 -5.52 -31.74 41.74
N THR A 31 -4.43 -32.48 41.49
CA THR A 31 -4.13 -33.74 42.20
C THR A 31 -2.68 -33.69 42.70
N PRO A 32 -2.41 -33.19 43.91
CA PRO A 32 -1.05 -33.05 44.41
C PRO A 32 -0.34 -34.42 44.54
N MET A 33 0.98 -34.43 44.40
CA MET A 33 1.85 -35.62 44.29
C MET A 33 1.91 -36.58 45.52
N GLY A 34 1.01 -36.46 46.49
CA GLY A 34 0.86 -37.40 47.62
C GLY A 34 1.29 -36.86 48.98
N GLU A 35 0.69 -37.42 50.04
CA GLU A 35 0.99 -37.11 51.44
C GLU A 35 2.29 -37.83 51.87
N SER A 36 3.37 -37.08 52.08
CA SER A 36 4.53 -37.61 52.82
C SER A 36 4.25 -37.59 54.33
N GLN A 37 4.98 -38.43 55.08
CA GLN A 37 4.80 -38.75 56.52
C GLN A 37 4.64 -37.57 57.50
N ASN A 38 4.81 -36.32 57.07
CA ASN A 38 4.73 -35.09 57.89
C ASN A 38 3.55 -34.15 57.55
N ARG A 39 2.50 -34.59 56.84
CA ARG A 39 1.24 -33.82 56.56
C ARG A 39 1.40 -32.48 55.80
N TYR A 40 2.42 -32.29 54.98
CA TYR A 40 2.54 -31.12 54.08
C TYR A 40 2.28 -31.50 52.62
N ARG A 41 1.41 -30.72 51.93
CA ARG A 41 1.12 -30.88 50.49
C ARG A 41 2.25 -30.33 49.65
N LYS A 42 2.71 -31.11 48.67
CA LYS A 42 3.73 -30.72 47.70
C LYS A 42 3.16 -30.73 46.29
N PHE A 43 3.61 -29.78 45.48
CA PHE A 43 3.18 -29.55 44.11
C PHE A 43 4.39 -29.49 43.18
N GLY A 44 4.28 -30.12 42.01
CA GLY A 44 5.29 -30.04 40.95
C GLY A 44 5.03 -28.89 39.98
N GLU A 45 5.91 -28.74 38.99
CA GLU A 45 5.76 -27.74 37.91
C GLU A 45 4.49 -27.95 37.08
N GLU A 46 4.08 -29.21 36.89
CA GLU A 46 2.86 -29.57 36.18
C GLU A 46 1.59 -29.10 36.92
N ASP A 47 1.60 -29.14 38.25
CA ASP A 47 0.51 -28.62 39.08
C ASP A 47 0.42 -27.09 38.97
N ILE A 48 1.56 -26.40 38.92
CA ILE A 48 1.63 -24.93 38.76
C ILE A 48 1.06 -24.53 37.41
N PHE A 49 1.51 -25.19 36.33
CA PHE A 49 0.99 -24.94 34.98
C PHE A 49 -0.51 -25.19 34.89
N ARG A 50 -1.00 -26.27 35.52
CA ARG A 50 -2.43 -26.57 35.62
C ARG A 50 -3.17 -25.49 36.40
N LEU A 51 -2.57 -24.94 37.45
CA LEU A 51 -3.17 -23.87 38.25
C LEU A 51 -3.26 -22.53 37.51
N GLU A 52 -2.21 -22.14 36.80
CA GLU A 52 -2.20 -20.96 35.92
C GLU A 52 -3.29 -21.08 34.84
N THR A 53 -3.43 -22.27 34.26
CA THR A 53 -4.47 -22.59 33.28
C THR A 53 -5.87 -22.43 33.87
N ILE A 54 -6.12 -22.95 35.07
CA ILE A 54 -7.40 -22.79 35.78
C ILE A 54 -7.69 -21.30 36.05
N LEU A 55 -6.69 -20.53 36.48
CA LEU A 55 -6.85 -19.10 36.78
C LEU A 55 -7.18 -18.29 35.53
N LEU A 56 -6.51 -18.57 34.41
CA LEU A 56 -6.80 -17.97 33.11
C LEU A 56 -8.25 -18.25 32.68
N TYR A 57 -8.71 -19.51 32.80
CA TYR A 57 -10.09 -19.83 32.45
C TYR A 57 -11.12 -19.18 33.38
N ARG A 58 -10.76 -18.98 34.65
CA ARG A 58 -11.59 -18.24 35.59
C ARG A 58 -11.63 -16.73 35.32
N SER A 59 -10.54 -16.12 34.84
CA SER A 59 -10.58 -14.71 34.41
C SER A 59 -11.40 -14.50 33.14
N LEU A 60 -11.57 -15.54 32.33
CA LEU A 60 -12.43 -15.57 31.14
C LEU A 60 -13.90 -15.94 31.46
N GLY A 61 -14.26 -16.08 32.74
CA GLY A 61 -15.65 -16.29 33.17
C GLY A 61 -16.15 -17.74 33.16
N LEU A 62 -15.30 -18.74 32.88
CA LEU A 62 -15.75 -20.13 32.77
C LEU A 62 -16.20 -20.73 34.12
N SER A 63 -17.23 -21.59 34.06
CA SER A 63 -17.70 -22.37 35.21
C SER A 63 -16.69 -23.46 35.59
N ILE A 64 -16.74 -23.91 36.85
CA ILE A 64 -15.84 -24.97 37.34
C ILE A 64 -16.02 -26.28 36.59
N GLU A 65 -17.26 -26.60 36.20
CA GLU A 65 -17.61 -27.80 35.44
C GLU A 65 -17.03 -27.77 34.01
N ALA A 66 -17.10 -26.62 33.34
CA ALA A 66 -16.47 -26.44 32.03
C ALA A 66 -14.95 -26.62 32.10
N ILE A 67 -14.31 -26.04 33.13
CA ILE A 67 -12.87 -26.18 33.36
C ILE A 67 -12.48 -27.64 33.62
N GLN A 68 -13.29 -28.40 34.36
CA GLN A 68 -13.05 -29.83 34.59
C GLN A 68 -13.06 -30.63 33.28
N ASN A 69 -14.06 -30.40 32.43
CA ASN A 69 -14.17 -31.07 31.13
C ASN A 69 -12.97 -30.75 30.22
N ILE A 70 -12.53 -29.49 30.21
CA ILE A 70 -11.36 -29.06 29.44
C ILE A 70 -10.08 -29.77 29.90
N LEU A 71 -9.86 -29.84 31.21
CA LEU A 71 -8.61 -30.38 31.77
C LEU A 71 -8.50 -31.91 31.78
N GLN A 72 -9.54 -32.63 31.34
CA GLN A 72 -9.56 -34.10 31.22
C GLN A 72 -9.26 -34.61 29.78
N CYS A 73 -9.15 -33.71 28.80
CA CYS A 73 -9.03 -34.07 27.38
C CYS A 73 -7.56 -34.07 26.88
N ASN A 74 -7.00 -35.26 26.59
CA ASN A 74 -5.55 -35.48 26.35
C ASN A 74 -5.13 -35.68 24.86
N LYS A 75 -5.80 -35.08 23.86
CA LYS A 75 -5.45 -35.27 22.42
C LYS A 75 -5.24 -33.95 21.66
N LYS A 76 -4.39 -33.98 20.62
CA LYS A 76 -4.01 -32.83 19.77
C LYS A 76 -5.19 -32.17 19.04
N GLU A 77 -6.13 -32.98 18.53
CA GLU A 77 -7.42 -32.50 17.98
C GLU A 77 -8.22 -31.70 19.01
N ASN A 78 -8.17 -32.12 20.28
CA ASN A 78 -8.88 -31.46 21.36
C ASN A 78 -8.31 -30.08 21.70
N TYR A 79 -7.01 -29.83 21.50
CA TYR A 79 -6.45 -28.48 21.67
C TYR A 79 -6.95 -27.51 20.59
N LEU A 80 -7.10 -27.97 19.35
CA LEU A 80 -7.63 -27.13 18.26
C LEU A 80 -9.11 -26.82 18.49
N THR A 81 -9.92 -27.85 18.79
CA THR A 81 -11.33 -27.69 19.16
C THR A 81 -11.49 -26.79 20.38
N HIS A 82 -10.58 -26.91 21.35
CA HIS A 82 -10.57 -26.04 22.52
C HIS A 82 -10.24 -24.58 22.19
N MET A 83 -9.20 -24.32 21.39
CA MET A 83 -8.88 -22.97 20.92
C MET A 83 -9.99 -22.39 20.02
N GLN A 84 -10.68 -23.22 19.26
CA GLN A 84 -11.86 -22.84 18.47
C GLN A 84 -13.02 -22.43 19.38
N ASN A 85 -13.32 -23.22 20.42
CA ASN A 85 -14.34 -22.90 21.41
C ASN A 85 -14.01 -21.62 22.18
N GLN A 86 -12.73 -21.38 22.50
CA GLN A 86 -12.27 -20.13 23.11
C GLN A 86 -12.44 -18.93 22.20
N TRP A 87 -12.05 -19.06 20.93
CA TRP A 87 -12.25 -18.01 19.94
C TRP A 87 -13.73 -17.71 19.70
N MET A 88 -14.58 -18.73 19.67
CA MET A 88 -16.02 -18.58 19.52
C MET A 88 -16.65 -17.89 20.74
N ALA A 89 -16.19 -18.21 21.96
CA ALA A 89 -16.62 -17.52 23.17
C ALA A 89 -16.23 -16.03 23.16
N VAL A 90 -14.99 -15.70 22.77
CA VAL A 90 -14.52 -14.32 22.64
C VAL A 90 -15.30 -13.57 21.55
N ASN A 91 -15.54 -14.19 20.39
CA ASN A 91 -16.31 -13.56 19.31
C ASN A 91 -17.78 -13.33 19.68
N ASN A 92 -18.37 -14.26 20.43
CA ASN A 92 -19.72 -14.07 20.96
C ASN A 92 -19.77 -12.88 21.91
N GLU A 93 -18.74 -12.69 22.73
CA GLU A 93 -18.65 -11.52 23.62
C GLU A 93 -18.37 -10.23 22.86
N ILE A 94 -17.51 -10.23 21.83
CA ILE A 94 -17.30 -9.08 20.95
C ILE A 94 -18.59 -8.68 20.25
N HIS A 95 -19.35 -9.66 19.73
CA HIS A 95 -20.66 -9.39 19.14
C HIS A 95 -21.63 -8.80 20.16
N ARG A 96 -21.71 -9.38 21.37
CA ARG A 96 -22.55 -8.85 22.45
C ARG A 96 -22.20 -7.40 22.77
N LEU A 97 -20.91 -7.11 22.93
CA LEU A 97 -20.42 -5.76 23.21
C LEU A 97 -20.68 -4.80 22.04
N SER A 98 -20.58 -5.27 20.80
CA SER A 98 -20.88 -4.46 19.61
C SER A 98 -22.36 -4.11 19.51
N GLU A 99 -23.26 -5.03 19.84
CA GLU A 99 -24.71 -4.75 19.84
C GLU A 99 -25.09 -3.82 21.00
N ILE A 100 -24.45 -3.97 22.18
CA ILE A 100 -24.58 -3.01 23.29
C ILE A 100 -24.11 -1.62 22.84
N ARG A 101 -22.95 -1.53 22.18
CA ARG A 101 -22.42 -0.27 21.65
C ARG A 101 -23.37 0.39 20.67
N LYS A 102 -23.88 -0.34 19.66
CA LYS A 102 -24.88 0.19 18.70
C LYS A 102 -26.14 0.67 19.40
N SER A 103 -26.62 -0.08 20.40
CA SER A 103 -27.79 0.32 21.18
C SER A 103 -27.55 1.65 21.92
N LEU A 104 -26.34 1.83 22.46
CA LEU A 104 -25.93 3.08 23.11
C LEU A 104 -25.74 4.22 22.10
N GLU A 105 -25.17 3.95 20.92
CA GLU A 105 -25.04 4.93 19.83
C GLU A 105 -26.42 5.42 19.38
N MET A 106 -27.39 4.53 19.16
CA MET A 106 -28.77 4.92 18.81
C MET A 106 -29.47 5.74 19.91
N VAL A 107 -29.19 5.42 21.18
CA VAL A 107 -29.66 6.21 22.32
C VAL A 107 -29.03 7.61 22.32
N LEU A 108 -27.71 7.69 22.10
CA LEU A 108 -26.98 8.96 22.04
C LEU A 108 -27.47 9.82 20.89
N ASP A 109 -27.60 9.26 19.69
CA ASP A 109 -28.09 9.97 18.50
C ASP A 109 -29.47 10.58 18.75
N LYS A 110 -30.40 9.82 19.35
CA LYS A 110 -31.73 10.35 19.74
C LYS A 110 -31.66 11.46 20.80
N VAL A 111 -30.78 11.33 21.79
CA VAL A 111 -30.57 12.36 22.81
C VAL A 111 -30.00 13.63 22.20
N TYR A 112 -29.17 13.51 21.16
CA TYR A 112 -28.62 14.65 20.43
C TYR A 112 -29.62 15.29 19.45
N GLU A 113 -30.59 14.53 18.94
CA GLU A 113 -31.56 15.00 17.94
C GLU A 113 -32.81 15.68 18.54
N GLU A 114 -33.18 15.44 19.80
CA GLU A 114 -34.42 15.97 20.39
C GLU A 114 -34.22 17.23 21.25
N THR A 115 -34.76 18.38 20.81
CA THR A 115 -34.74 19.65 21.57
C THR A 115 -36.00 20.00 22.36
N GLU A 116 -37.16 19.35 22.20
CA GLU A 116 -38.32 19.59 23.06
C GLU A 116 -39.47 18.58 22.80
N GLY A 117 -39.82 17.79 23.82
CA GLY A 117 -41.18 17.28 24.03
C GLY A 117 -41.70 16.14 23.13
N GLN A 118 -41.16 14.92 23.27
CA GLN A 118 -41.94 13.67 23.17
C GLN A 118 -41.22 12.53 23.92
N ASP A 119 -41.94 11.42 24.15
CA ASP A 119 -41.75 10.42 25.22
C ASP A 119 -40.47 9.53 25.08
N LEU A 120 -39.29 10.12 25.27
CA LEU A 120 -37.95 9.49 25.26
C LEU A 120 -37.90 8.12 25.97
N GLU A 121 -38.62 8.01 27.10
CA GLU A 121 -38.62 6.81 27.94
C GLU A 121 -39.21 5.59 27.20
N LYS A 122 -40.24 5.81 26.39
CA LYS A 122 -40.93 4.76 25.63
C LYS A 122 -40.09 4.26 24.46
N ASP A 123 -39.34 5.16 23.84
CA ASP A 123 -38.44 4.84 22.74
C ASP A 123 -37.18 4.12 23.22
N PHE A 124 -36.65 4.47 24.39
CA PHE A 124 -35.58 3.71 25.03
C PHE A 124 -36.02 2.30 25.39
N LEU A 125 -37.21 2.14 25.96
CA LEU A 125 -37.78 0.81 26.26
C LEU A 125 -37.89 -0.05 25.00
N LYS A 126 -38.30 0.54 23.87
CA LYS A 126 -38.44 -0.17 22.59
C LYS A 126 -37.10 -0.62 22.01
N ILE A 127 -36.06 0.22 22.10
CA ILE A 127 -34.69 -0.12 21.67
C ILE A 127 -34.12 -1.25 22.55
N ILE A 128 -34.34 -1.18 23.86
CA ILE A 128 -33.91 -2.20 24.83
C ILE A 128 -34.64 -3.54 24.58
N GLU A 129 -35.94 -3.53 24.32
CA GLU A 129 -36.71 -4.73 23.99
C GLU A 129 -36.25 -5.39 22.68
N GLN A 130 -36.00 -4.61 21.64
CA GLN A 130 -35.51 -5.13 20.35
C GLN A 130 -34.11 -5.76 20.48
N SER A 131 -33.22 -5.13 21.25
CA SER A 131 -31.88 -5.65 21.52
C SER A 131 -31.92 -6.97 22.31
N ASN A 132 -32.81 -7.08 23.30
CA ASN A 132 -33.01 -8.31 24.08
C ASN A 132 -33.60 -9.45 23.24
N LEU A 133 -34.53 -9.17 22.34
CA LEU A 133 -35.15 -10.16 21.45
C LEU A 133 -34.12 -10.77 20.48
N LEU A 134 -33.25 -9.93 19.90
CA LEU A 134 -32.15 -10.38 19.04
C LEU A 134 -31.14 -11.28 19.79
N CYS A 135 -30.85 -10.96 21.06
CA CYS A 135 -30.03 -11.81 21.92
C CYS A 135 -30.69 -13.18 22.22
N GLN A 136 -32.01 -13.23 22.39
CA GLN A 136 -32.74 -14.48 22.65
C GLN A 136 -32.76 -15.42 21.44
N VAL A 137 -33.07 -14.90 20.24
CA VAL A 137 -33.13 -15.69 19.00
C VAL A 137 -31.80 -16.41 18.72
N LYS A 138 -30.66 -15.78 19.06
CA LYS A 138 -29.34 -16.39 18.91
C LYS A 138 -29.05 -17.48 19.95
N ASN A 139 -29.48 -17.30 21.19
CA ASN A 139 -29.24 -18.28 22.27
C ASN A 139 -30.05 -19.57 22.10
N GLU A 140 -31.15 -19.53 21.35
CA GLU A 140 -32.01 -20.68 21.05
C GLU A 140 -31.59 -21.41 19.77
N TRP A 141 -30.65 -20.88 19.01
CA TRP A 141 -30.15 -21.51 17.79
C TRP A 141 -29.18 -22.66 18.14
N LYS A 142 -29.61 -23.90 17.89
CA LYS A 142 -28.77 -25.10 17.91
C LYS A 142 -28.73 -25.69 16.51
N ASP A 143 -27.54 -25.92 15.99
CA ASP A 143 -27.35 -26.75 14.79
C ASP A 143 -27.78 -28.19 15.11
N GLN A 144 -28.97 -28.57 14.63
CA GLN A 144 -29.50 -29.92 14.78
C GLN A 144 -29.14 -30.84 13.59
N TRP A 145 -28.36 -30.34 12.62
CA TRP A 145 -28.19 -30.94 11.29
C TRP A 145 -26.75 -31.40 11.01
N ASP A 146 -25.80 -31.14 11.92
CA ASP A 146 -24.39 -31.56 11.81
C ASP A 146 -23.73 -31.05 10.52
N PHE A 147 -23.93 -29.76 10.21
CA PHE A 147 -23.45 -29.14 8.97
C PHE A 147 -21.93 -29.22 8.82
N ASP A 148 -21.19 -29.16 9.93
CA ASP A 148 -19.72 -29.27 9.97
C ASP A 148 -19.21 -30.69 9.66
N GLY A 149 -20.03 -31.72 9.89
CA GLY A 149 -19.75 -33.10 9.47
C GLY A 149 -19.98 -33.26 7.97
N TRP A 150 -21.09 -32.68 7.47
CA TRP A 150 -21.48 -32.75 6.06
C TRP A 150 -20.49 -32.04 5.14
N ALA A 151 -20.03 -30.84 5.50
CA ALA A 151 -19.03 -30.10 4.72
C ALA A 151 -17.66 -30.81 4.63
N ARG A 152 -17.33 -31.69 5.58
CA ARG A 152 -16.06 -32.43 5.61
C ARG A 152 -16.01 -33.63 4.68
N ALA A 153 -17.15 -34.24 4.39
CA ALA A 153 -17.26 -35.42 3.52
C ALA A 153 -17.96 -35.13 2.19
N TYR A 154 -18.47 -33.89 2.01
CA TYR A 154 -19.29 -33.48 0.87
C TYR A 154 -18.69 -33.90 -0.48
N ASP A 155 -17.44 -33.55 -0.78
CA ASP A 155 -16.85 -33.86 -2.09
C ASP A 155 -16.54 -35.36 -2.30
N GLU A 156 -16.27 -36.11 -1.23
CA GLU A 156 -16.03 -37.56 -1.31
C GLU A 156 -17.32 -38.38 -1.40
N ASP A 157 -18.34 -37.99 -0.64
CA ASP A 157 -19.65 -38.65 -0.63
C ASP A 157 -20.42 -38.33 -1.92
N VAL A 158 -20.27 -37.12 -2.46
CA VAL A 158 -20.88 -36.69 -3.73
C VAL A 158 -20.20 -37.34 -4.94
N LYS A 159 -18.87 -37.52 -4.95
CA LYS A 159 -18.16 -38.27 -6.02
C LYS A 159 -18.53 -39.76 -6.06
N ARG A 160 -19.12 -40.30 -4.99
CA ARG A 160 -19.52 -41.71 -4.86
C ARG A 160 -21.00 -41.99 -5.16
N ASP A 161 -21.82 -40.95 -5.35
CA ASP A 161 -23.26 -41.13 -5.61
C ASP A 161 -23.52 -41.59 -7.06
N THR A 162 -23.92 -42.86 -7.21
CA THR A 162 -24.35 -43.48 -8.48
C THR A 162 -25.87 -43.61 -8.58
N GLY A 163 -26.63 -42.77 -7.88
CA GLY A 163 -28.08 -42.81 -7.79
C GLY A 163 -28.85 -42.60 -9.11
N ALA A 164 -30.05 -43.16 -9.18
CA ALA A 164 -30.87 -43.28 -10.39
C ALA A 164 -31.28 -41.95 -11.07
N LEU A 165 -31.21 -40.82 -10.36
CA LEU A 165 -31.64 -39.51 -10.88
C LEU A 165 -30.50 -38.71 -11.54
N LYS A 166 -29.23 -39.16 -11.44
CA LYS A 166 -28.05 -38.43 -11.96
C LYS A 166 -28.14 -36.92 -11.71
N ILE A 167 -28.49 -36.52 -10.49
CA ILE A 167 -28.80 -35.12 -10.14
C ILE A 167 -27.63 -34.18 -10.50
N TYR A 168 -26.40 -34.71 -10.53
CA TYR A 168 -25.21 -33.95 -10.93
C TYR A 168 -25.07 -33.67 -12.44
N GLU A 169 -25.55 -34.53 -13.34
CA GLU A 169 -25.55 -34.21 -14.80
C GLU A 169 -26.35 -32.93 -15.08
N ASN A 170 -27.31 -32.62 -14.20
CA ASN A 170 -28.19 -31.46 -14.32
C ASN A 170 -28.01 -30.46 -13.17
N TYR A 171 -26.96 -30.56 -12.36
CA TYR A 171 -26.81 -29.71 -11.17
C TYR A 171 -26.68 -28.23 -11.54
N GLU A 172 -25.83 -27.91 -12.52
CA GLU A 172 -25.73 -26.56 -13.06
C GLU A 172 -27.04 -26.10 -13.72
N THR A 173 -27.75 -27.01 -14.40
CA THR A 173 -29.07 -26.73 -14.98
C THR A 173 -30.10 -26.37 -13.92
N VAL A 174 -30.10 -27.07 -12.78
CA VAL A 174 -31.00 -26.79 -11.64
C VAL A 174 -30.65 -25.45 -11.00
N LEU A 175 -29.36 -25.18 -10.75
CA LEU A 175 -28.91 -23.89 -10.22
C LEU A 175 -29.30 -22.73 -11.16
N GLN A 176 -29.17 -22.93 -12.46
CA GLN A 176 -29.55 -21.97 -13.49
C GLN A 176 -31.06 -21.73 -13.50
N MET A 177 -31.88 -22.79 -13.41
CA MET A 177 -33.34 -22.65 -13.31
C MET A 177 -33.76 -21.89 -12.05
N VAL A 178 -33.13 -22.15 -10.90
CA VAL A 178 -33.41 -21.42 -9.65
C VAL A 178 -33.04 -19.95 -9.80
N PHE A 179 -31.87 -19.65 -10.36
CA PHE A 179 -31.44 -18.27 -10.63
C PHE A 179 -32.43 -17.52 -11.52
N GLU A 180 -32.79 -18.11 -12.67
CA GLU A 180 -33.73 -17.51 -13.64
C GLU A 180 -35.13 -17.31 -13.05
N GLU A 181 -35.59 -18.24 -12.22
CA GLU A 181 -36.89 -18.12 -11.58
C GLU A 181 -36.89 -16.97 -10.56
N VAL A 182 -35.83 -16.83 -9.76
CA VAL A 182 -35.69 -15.73 -8.79
C VAL A 182 -35.55 -14.37 -9.49
N GLU A 183 -34.84 -14.31 -10.62
CA GLU A 183 -34.69 -13.08 -11.41
C GLU A 183 -36.05 -12.52 -11.89
N LYS A 184 -37.04 -13.40 -12.16
CA LYS A 184 -38.39 -12.99 -12.57
C LYS A 184 -39.15 -12.21 -11.47
N PHE A 185 -38.80 -12.39 -10.20
CA PHE A 185 -39.56 -11.85 -9.06
C PHE A 185 -38.94 -10.62 -8.39
N GLN A 186 -37.71 -10.22 -8.72
CA GLN A 186 -37.02 -9.11 -8.04
C GLN A 186 -36.70 -7.90 -8.92
N ARG A 187 -36.70 -6.71 -8.29
CA ARG A 187 -36.03 -5.51 -8.80
C ARG A 187 -34.53 -5.64 -8.48
N LYS A 188 -33.65 -5.20 -9.38
CA LYS A 188 -32.18 -5.33 -9.29
C LYS A 188 -31.51 -4.77 -8.00
N ASP A 189 -32.28 -4.11 -7.15
CA ASP A 189 -31.83 -3.54 -5.86
C ASP A 189 -32.21 -4.44 -4.65
N GLY A 190 -32.71 -5.65 -4.89
CA GLY A 190 -33.07 -6.61 -3.86
C GLY A 190 -31.86 -7.12 -3.06
N LYS A 191 -32.04 -7.24 -1.73
CA LYS A 191 -31.09 -7.90 -0.83
C LYS A 191 -31.45 -9.38 -0.72
N ILE A 192 -30.50 -10.27 -0.99
CA ILE A 192 -30.65 -11.71 -0.82
C ILE A 192 -30.13 -12.08 0.56
N LEU A 193 -30.97 -12.63 1.41
CA LEU A 193 -30.58 -13.13 2.74
C LEU A 193 -30.18 -14.60 2.61
N GLU A 194 -28.90 -14.90 2.80
CA GLU A 194 -28.35 -16.25 2.81
C GLU A 194 -28.30 -16.78 4.25
N ILE A 195 -29.21 -17.71 4.56
CA ILE A 195 -29.34 -18.33 5.89
C ILE A 195 -28.81 -19.75 5.79
N GLY A 196 -27.58 -19.98 6.25
CA GLY A 196 -26.99 -21.32 6.30
C GLY A 196 -26.46 -21.83 4.96
N VAL A 197 -25.57 -22.81 5.08
CA VAL A 197 -24.62 -23.27 4.06
C VAL A 197 -25.34 -24.03 2.93
N GLY A 198 -25.50 -23.39 1.78
CA GLY A 198 -26.10 -23.98 0.58
C GLY A 198 -25.29 -23.65 -0.67
N THR A 199 -24.20 -24.39 -0.87
CA THR A 199 -23.36 -24.43 -2.08
C THR A 199 -23.03 -23.07 -2.67
N GLY A 200 -21.90 -22.48 -2.28
CA GLY A 200 -21.42 -21.16 -2.74
C GLY A 200 -21.49 -20.89 -4.27
N ASN A 201 -21.78 -21.90 -5.09
CA ASN A 201 -22.17 -21.83 -6.50
C ASN A 201 -23.44 -20.98 -6.77
N LEU A 202 -24.53 -21.14 -6.00
CA LEU A 202 -25.76 -20.35 -6.24
C LEU A 202 -25.60 -18.91 -5.75
N ALA A 203 -25.04 -18.73 -4.56
CA ALA A 203 -24.64 -17.43 -4.04
C ALA A 203 -23.65 -16.73 -4.99
N GLY A 204 -22.69 -17.48 -5.54
CA GLY A 204 -21.77 -17.03 -6.57
C GLY A 204 -22.48 -16.51 -7.83
N LYS A 205 -23.49 -17.23 -8.35
CA LYS A 205 -24.29 -16.77 -9.50
C LYS A 205 -25.03 -15.47 -9.20
N PHE A 206 -25.61 -15.31 -8.00
CA PHE A 206 -26.27 -14.06 -7.61
C PHE A 206 -25.28 -12.89 -7.42
N LEU A 207 -24.10 -13.13 -6.83
CA LEU A 207 -23.03 -12.14 -6.69
C LEU A 207 -22.48 -11.68 -8.05
N GLN A 208 -22.25 -12.62 -8.97
CA GLN A 208 -21.82 -12.32 -10.34
C GLN A 208 -22.83 -11.44 -11.08
N ASN A 209 -24.11 -11.55 -10.74
CA ASN A 209 -25.19 -10.74 -11.29
C ASN A 209 -25.54 -9.51 -10.45
N LYS A 210 -24.62 -9.07 -9.56
CA LYS A 210 -24.67 -7.82 -8.78
C LYS A 210 -25.79 -7.75 -7.73
N TYR A 211 -26.36 -8.88 -7.32
CA TYR A 211 -27.27 -8.91 -6.17
C TYR A 211 -26.49 -8.73 -4.87
N HIS A 212 -27.07 -8.01 -3.90
CA HIS A 212 -26.46 -7.80 -2.60
C HIS A 212 -26.81 -8.96 -1.66
N ILE A 213 -25.84 -9.79 -1.33
CA ILE A 213 -26.03 -10.92 -0.40
C ILE A 213 -25.74 -10.48 1.04
N ILE A 214 -26.63 -10.82 1.97
CA ILE A 214 -26.47 -10.68 3.41
C ILE A 214 -26.38 -12.08 3.99
N GLY A 215 -25.20 -12.48 4.47
CA GLY A 215 -25.00 -13.79 5.09
C GLY A 215 -25.15 -13.74 6.61
N ILE A 216 -25.76 -14.78 7.19
CA ILE A 216 -25.72 -15.05 8.63
C ILE A 216 -24.65 -16.13 8.86
N ASP A 217 -23.47 -15.70 9.36
CA ASP A 217 -22.31 -16.48 9.84
C ASP A 217 -21.14 -16.75 8.84
N GLN A 218 -19.91 -16.44 9.27
CA GLN A 218 -18.65 -16.60 8.53
C GLN A 218 -17.81 -17.71 9.20
N SER A 219 -17.96 -18.97 8.78
CA SER A 219 -17.25 -20.08 9.41
C SER A 219 -15.73 -20.04 9.16
N ARG A 220 -14.93 -20.60 10.09
CA ARG A 220 -13.46 -20.71 9.93
C ARG A 220 -13.04 -21.57 8.74
N GLN A 221 -13.89 -22.48 8.29
CA GLN A 221 -13.64 -23.30 7.10
C GLN A 221 -13.71 -22.45 5.83
N MET A 222 -14.59 -21.44 5.78
CA MET A 222 -14.60 -20.41 4.73
C MET A 222 -13.30 -19.57 4.74
N LEU A 223 -12.79 -19.20 5.91
CA LEU A 223 -11.49 -18.50 6.02
C LEU A 223 -10.30 -19.41 5.65
N ALA A 224 -10.41 -20.72 5.83
CA ALA A 224 -9.40 -21.70 5.41
C ALA A 224 -9.43 -21.88 3.88
N VAL A 225 -10.60 -22.04 3.27
CA VAL A 225 -10.78 -22.07 1.81
C VAL A 225 -10.35 -20.74 1.16
N ALA A 226 -10.66 -19.59 1.78
CA ALA A 226 -10.18 -18.29 1.33
C ALA A 226 -8.65 -18.15 1.45
N LYS A 227 -8.01 -18.87 2.38
CA LYS A 227 -6.55 -18.96 2.48
C LYS A 227 -5.95 -19.96 1.49
N GLU A 228 -6.65 -21.05 1.17
CA GLU A 228 -6.26 -21.96 0.09
C GLU A 228 -6.34 -21.26 -1.27
N ASN A 229 -7.36 -20.44 -1.53
CA ASN A 229 -7.47 -19.59 -2.72
C ASN A 229 -6.41 -18.48 -2.83
N LEU A 230 -5.63 -18.20 -1.76
CA LEU A 230 -4.55 -17.21 -1.82
C LEU A 230 -3.28 -17.76 -2.49
N TYR A 231 -3.11 -19.09 -2.49
CA TYR A 231 -1.92 -19.75 -3.02
C TYR A 231 -2.27 -20.63 -4.21
N ALA A 232 -1.45 -20.53 -5.25
CA ALA A 232 -1.47 -21.44 -6.38
C ALA A 232 -0.05 -22.02 -6.57
N GLU A 233 0.02 -23.21 -7.13
CA GLU A 233 1.28 -23.89 -7.43
C GLU A 233 1.75 -23.60 -8.86
N ALA A 234 0.81 -23.37 -9.79
CA ALA A 234 1.09 -23.13 -11.19
C ALA A 234 0.11 -22.14 -11.84
N VAL A 235 0.55 -21.56 -12.96
CA VAL A 235 -0.23 -20.71 -13.85
C VAL A 235 0.05 -21.11 -15.30
N CYS A 236 -1.00 -21.20 -16.12
CA CYS A 236 -0.90 -21.36 -17.57
C CYS A 236 -1.33 -20.05 -18.24
N VAL A 237 -0.54 -19.61 -19.21
CA VAL A 237 -0.73 -18.35 -19.93
C VAL A 237 -0.80 -18.64 -21.42
N GLU A 238 -1.77 -18.04 -22.07
CA GLU A 238 -1.95 -18.11 -23.52
C GLU A 238 -2.25 -16.70 -24.04
N ASN A 239 -1.52 -16.26 -25.08
CA ASN A 239 -1.71 -14.96 -25.73
C ASN A 239 -1.74 -13.76 -24.75
N GLY A 240 -0.86 -13.76 -23.74
CA GLY A 240 -0.70 -12.68 -22.78
C GLY A 240 -1.74 -12.69 -21.66
N ARG A 241 -2.60 -13.70 -21.60
CA ARG A 241 -3.67 -13.82 -20.59
C ARG A 241 -3.59 -15.14 -19.84
N ILE A 242 -4.00 -15.09 -18.58
CA ILE A 242 -4.04 -16.23 -17.68
C ILE A 242 -5.18 -17.16 -18.12
N GLN A 243 -4.85 -18.36 -18.56
CA GLN A 243 -5.82 -19.38 -18.96
C GLN A 243 -6.27 -20.23 -17.78
N ALA A 244 -5.33 -20.61 -16.91
CA ALA A 244 -5.57 -21.43 -15.73
C ALA A 244 -4.63 -21.05 -14.57
N VAL A 245 -5.12 -21.18 -13.35
CA VAL A 245 -4.35 -21.00 -12.11
C VAL A 245 -4.86 -22.01 -11.07
N GLY A 246 -3.96 -22.67 -10.35
CA GLY A 246 -4.35 -23.69 -9.37
C GLY A 246 -3.21 -24.59 -8.93
N THR A 247 -3.52 -25.86 -8.65
CA THR A 247 -2.51 -26.88 -8.38
C THR A 247 -1.69 -27.18 -9.65
N LEU A 248 -0.49 -27.72 -9.49
CA LEU A 248 0.33 -28.09 -10.64
C LEU A 248 -0.39 -29.11 -11.53
N ASP A 249 -1.02 -30.12 -10.93
CA ASP A 249 -1.71 -31.19 -11.66
C ASP A 249 -2.90 -30.66 -12.48
N ASP A 250 -3.67 -29.70 -11.94
CA ASP A 250 -4.80 -29.10 -12.66
C ASP A 250 -4.34 -28.24 -13.83
N VAL A 251 -3.31 -27.42 -13.62
CA VAL A 251 -2.78 -26.52 -14.67
C VAL A 251 -2.08 -27.32 -15.78
N MET A 252 -1.41 -28.43 -15.44
CA MET A 252 -0.75 -29.29 -16.42
C MET A 252 -1.72 -29.95 -17.40
N GLN A 253 -3.03 -30.01 -17.11
CA GLN A 253 -4.05 -30.50 -18.06
C GLN A 253 -4.23 -29.57 -19.27
N TYR A 254 -3.85 -28.30 -19.14
CA TYR A 254 -3.91 -27.31 -20.23
C TYR A 254 -2.68 -27.37 -21.13
N LYS A 255 -1.63 -28.10 -20.72
CA LYS A 255 -0.38 -28.17 -21.45
C LYS A 255 -0.56 -28.89 -22.79
N THR A 256 -0.06 -28.27 -23.86
CA THR A 256 0.02 -28.83 -25.21
C THR A 256 1.49 -28.99 -25.67
N ASP A 257 1.66 -29.63 -26.84
CA ASP A 257 2.96 -29.77 -27.50
C ASP A 257 3.41 -28.41 -28.06
N GLY A 258 4.52 -27.87 -27.54
CA GLY A 258 5.06 -26.57 -27.95
C GLY A 258 5.13 -25.54 -26.83
N ASP A 259 4.40 -25.75 -25.73
CA ASP A 259 4.41 -24.85 -24.57
C ASP A 259 5.78 -24.84 -23.87
N GLU A 260 6.23 -23.63 -23.50
CA GLU A 260 7.40 -23.43 -22.64
C GLU A 260 7.04 -23.66 -21.18
N MET A 261 7.84 -24.48 -20.48
CA MET A 261 7.72 -24.70 -19.05
C MET A 261 8.79 -23.90 -18.31
N VAL A 262 8.36 -22.97 -17.47
CA VAL A 262 9.26 -22.16 -16.64
C VAL A 262 9.19 -22.64 -15.18
N ASP A 263 10.24 -23.33 -14.72
CA ASP A 263 10.38 -23.69 -13.30
C ASP A 263 10.88 -22.47 -12.49
N LEU A 264 10.07 -22.03 -11.52
CA LEU A 264 10.42 -20.92 -10.64
C LEU A 264 11.44 -21.30 -9.54
N GLN A 265 11.82 -22.57 -9.44
CA GLN A 265 12.81 -23.08 -8.48
C GLN A 265 12.48 -22.71 -7.03
N GLY A 266 11.20 -22.80 -6.66
CA GLY A 266 10.70 -22.47 -5.32
C GLY A 266 10.63 -20.97 -5.01
N LYS A 267 10.89 -20.07 -5.97
CA LYS A 267 10.67 -18.63 -5.85
C LYS A 267 9.19 -18.30 -5.85
N THR A 268 8.83 -17.07 -5.46
CA THR A 268 7.43 -16.67 -5.26
C THR A 268 6.95 -15.75 -6.37
N MET A 269 5.94 -16.19 -7.12
CA MET A 269 5.24 -15.33 -8.09
C MET A 269 4.10 -14.56 -7.41
N LEU A 270 3.96 -13.29 -7.77
CA LEU A 270 2.90 -12.39 -7.39
C LEU A 270 2.36 -11.68 -8.64
N PRO A 271 1.18 -11.03 -8.58
CA PRO A 271 0.78 -10.09 -9.62
C PRO A 271 1.87 -9.03 -9.81
N GLY A 272 2.13 -8.63 -11.05
CA GLY A 272 3.06 -7.54 -11.36
C GLY A 272 2.69 -6.29 -10.57
N PHE A 273 3.69 -5.56 -10.10
CA PHE A 273 3.44 -4.35 -9.31
C PHE A 273 2.96 -3.22 -10.22
N LEU A 274 2.03 -2.42 -9.72
CA LEU A 274 1.53 -1.22 -10.37
C LEU A 274 1.96 -0.03 -9.55
N ASP A 275 2.78 0.84 -10.15
CA ASP A 275 3.17 2.10 -9.54
C ASP A 275 2.02 3.10 -9.64
N ALA A 276 1.40 3.39 -8.49
CA ALA A 276 0.22 4.24 -8.42
C ALA A 276 0.52 5.75 -8.52
N HIS A 277 1.79 6.17 -8.41
CA HIS A 277 2.21 7.56 -8.61
C HIS A 277 3.75 7.71 -8.71
N SER A 278 4.23 8.06 -9.91
CA SER A 278 5.59 8.55 -10.15
C SER A 278 5.60 9.48 -11.37
N HIS A 279 6.79 9.88 -11.78
CA HIS A 279 7.08 10.67 -12.97
C HIS A 279 8.00 9.85 -13.90
N PHE A 280 7.42 8.90 -14.64
CA PHE A 280 8.17 7.96 -15.50
C PHE A 280 9.18 8.64 -16.43
N VAL A 281 8.80 9.67 -17.18
CA VAL A 281 9.75 10.39 -18.05
C VAL A 281 10.67 11.30 -17.24
N GLY A 282 10.19 11.81 -16.10
CA GLY A 282 11.06 12.48 -15.12
C GLY A 282 12.21 11.58 -14.66
N ALA A 283 11.95 10.28 -14.44
CA ALA A 283 12.95 9.30 -14.09
C ALA A 283 13.94 9.05 -15.24
N ALA A 284 13.46 8.94 -16.48
CA ALA A 284 14.33 8.88 -17.66
C ALA A 284 15.24 10.12 -17.77
N ASN A 285 14.68 11.31 -17.55
CA ASN A 285 15.45 12.55 -17.56
C ASN A 285 16.49 12.61 -16.42
N ALA A 286 16.14 12.14 -15.22
CA ALA A 286 17.06 12.10 -14.08
C ALA A 286 18.30 11.24 -14.35
N MET A 287 18.21 10.22 -15.22
CA MET A 287 19.36 9.40 -15.64
C MET A 287 20.41 10.15 -16.48
N THR A 288 20.10 11.37 -16.96
CA THR A 288 21.09 12.26 -17.58
C THR A 288 22.07 12.85 -16.58
N GLN A 289 21.81 12.68 -15.28
CA GLN A 289 22.59 13.28 -14.20
C GLN A 289 23.10 12.20 -13.25
N CYS A 290 24.30 12.40 -12.72
CA CYS A 290 24.88 11.60 -11.66
C CYS A 290 24.33 12.08 -10.30
N ASP A 291 23.63 11.23 -9.56
CA ASP A 291 23.20 11.56 -8.20
C ASP A 291 24.39 11.49 -7.24
N LEU A 292 24.67 12.60 -6.55
CA LEU A 292 25.78 12.77 -5.61
C LEU A 292 25.31 12.86 -4.15
N SER A 293 24.04 12.56 -3.89
CA SER A 293 23.42 12.66 -2.56
C SER A 293 24.12 11.85 -1.47
N GLU A 294 24.75 10.72 -1.82
CA GLU A 294 25.45 9.83 -0.89
C GLU A 294 26.98 10.08 -0.83
N CYS A 295 27.51 11.04 -1.58
CA CYS A 295 28.94 11.36 -1.54
C CYS A 295 29.29 12.14 -0.26
N GLY A 296 30.30 11.68 0.48
CA GLY A 296 30.76 12.27 1.74
C GLY A 296 31.94 13.24 1.61
N ASN A 297 32.61 13.32 0.46
CA ASN A 297 33.78 14.17 0.23
C ASN A 297 34.00 14.42 -1.28
N PHE A 298 34.97 15.27 -1.63
CA PHE A 298 35.26 15.60 -3.04
C PHE A 298 35.80 14.42 -3.84
N SER A 299 36.59 13.53 -3.24
CA SER A 299 37.13 12.36 -3.94
C SER A 299 36.00 11.45 -4.42
N GLU A 300 35.01 11.19 -3.56
CA GLU A 300 33.84 10.39 -3.89
C GLU A 300 33.00 11.05 -5.01
N ILE A 301 32.86 12.38 -4.99
CA ILE A 301 32.21 13.11 -6.09
C ILE A 301 32.96 12.89 -7.40
N VAL A 302 34.29 13.03 -7.40
CA VAL A 302 35.11 12.86 -8.61
C VAL A 302 34.99 11.43 -9.16
N ASP A 303 35.07 10.43 -8.29
CA ASP A 303 34.97 9.02 -8.67
C ASP A 303 33.58 8.68 -9.21
N ALA A 304 32.51 9.11 -8.53
CA ALA A 304 31.13 8.89 -8.96
C ALA A 304 30.87 9.51 -10.34
N MET A 305 31.35 10.74 -10.57
CA MET A 305 31.18 11.45 -11.84
C MET A 305 31.96 10.80 -12.98
N LYS A 306 33.18 10.30 -12.73
CA LYS A 306 33.96 9.53 -13.71
C LYS A 306 33.27 8.23 -14.08
N MET A 307 32.84 7.46 -13.07
CA MET A 307 32.10 6.22 -13.28
C MET A 307 30.80 6.45 -14.04
N PHE A 308 30.09 7.54 -13.75
CA PHE A 308 28.90 7.93 -14.49
C PHE A 308 29.20 8.24 -15.95
N ALA A 309 30.22 9.06 -16.23
CA ALA A 309 30.60 9.41 -17.59
C ALA A 309 31.04 8.19 -18.41
N GLU A 310 31.79 7.27 -17.81
CA GLU A 310 32.18 5.99 -18.42
C GLU A 310 30.96 5.10 -18.68
N LYS A 311 30.08 4.93 -17.69
CA LYS A 311 28.87 4.12 -17.81
C LYS A 311 27.93 4.61 -18.92
N ARG A 312 27.82 5.94 -19.08
CA ARG A 312 26.99 6.58 -20.11
C ARG A 312 27.69 6.67 -21.47
N ASN A 313 28.97 6.29 -21.55
CA ASN A 313 29.79 6.37 -22.76
C ASN A 313 29.71 7.77 -23.43
N LEU A 314 29.82 8.82 -22.61
CA LEU A 314 29.64 10.21 -23.07
C LEU A 314 30.75 10.61 -24.06
N SER A 315 30.38 11.31 -25.13
CA SER A 315 31.35 11.89 -26.07
C SER A 315 32.19 12.98 -25.38
N LYS A 316 33.35 13.34 -25.94
CA LYS A 316 34.30 14.29 -25.31
C LYS A 316 33.78 15.73 -25.20
N ASP A 317 32.69 16.04 -25.89
CA ASP A 317 31.99 17.32 -25.95
C ASP A 317 30.67 17.34 -25.18
N ALA A 318 30.18 16.18 -24.72
CA ALA A 318 28.98 16.08 -23.90
C ALA A 318 29.21 16.65 -22.49
N TRP A 319 28.16 17.25 -21.92
CA TRP A 319 28.16 17.71 -20.54
C TRP A 319 28.09 16.53 -19.58
N ILE A 320 28.95 16.51 -18.57
CA ILE A 320 28.85 15.60 -17.44
C ILE A 320 28.19 16.36 -16.30
N VAL A 321 26.95 15.99 -15.97
CA VAL A 321 26.14 16.70 -14.97
C VAL A 321 25.97 15.83 -13.74
N GLY A 322 26.31 16.36 -12.57
CA GLY A 322 26.00 15.76 -11.27
C GLY A 322 24.97 16.62 -10.52
N CYS A 323 24.16 16.01 -9.68
CA CYS A 323 23.14 16.70 -8.89
C CYS A 323 23.12 16.24 -7.43
N ASN A 324 22.38 16.95 -6.59
CA ASN A 324 22.12 16.63 -5.19
C ASN A 324 23.31 16.61 -4.22
N TYR A 325 24.48 17.11 -4.61
CA TYR A 325 25.55 17.32 -3.63
C TYR A 325 25.17 18.46 -2.67
N ASP A 326 25.59 18.35 -1.41
CA ASP A 326 25.44 19.41 -0.41
C ASP A 326 26.70 19.49 0.45
N GLN A 327 27.38 20.65 0.37
CA GLN A 327 28.64 20.92 1.05
C GLN A 327 28.57 20.78 2.57
N ASN A 328 27.38 20.92 3.16
CA ASN A 328 27.20 20.79 4.61
C ASN A 328 27.44 19.36 5.07
N PHE A 329 27.23 18.36 4.20
CA PHE A 329 27.47 16.95 4.51
C PHE A 329 28.86 16.47 4.10
N LEU A 330 29.55 17.21 3.23
CA LEU A 330 30.93 16.88 2.82
C LEU A 330 31.95 17.08 3.95
N GLU A 331 33.03 16.30 3.95
CA GLU A 331 34.16 16.45 4.88
C GLU A 331 34.82 17.83 4.79
N GLU A 332 34.93 18.40 3.58
CA GLU A 332 35.59 19.67 3.32
C GLU A 332 34.81 20.89 3.81
N LYS A 333 33.50 20.73 4.10
CA LYS A 333 32.59 21.81 4.55
C LYS A 333 32.61 23.06 3.69
N ARG A 334 32.84 22.88 2.38
CA ARG A 334 32.84 23.95 1.36
C ARG A 334 32.38 23.39 0.02
N HIS A 335 31.96 24.28 -0.88
CA HIS A 335 31.68 23.87 -2.26
C HIS A 335 32.97 23.39 -2.95
N PRO A 336 32.87 22.38 -3.84
CA PRO A 336 33.90 22.12 -4.84
C PRO A 336 34.18 23.41 -5.64
N ASP A 337 35.39 23.53 -6.13
CA ASP A 337 35.74 24.58 -7.11
C ASP A 337 36.08 23.92 -8.46
N ARG A 338 36.28 24.74 -9.49
CA ARG A 338 36.54 24.30 -10.85
C ARG A 338 37.72 23.34 -10.95
N TYR A 339 38.71 23.45 -10.05
CA TYR A 339 39.90 22.60 -10.08
C TYR A 339 39.57 21.18 -9.63
N VAL A 340 38.70 21.04 -8.63
CA VAL A 340 38.14 19.73 -8.23
C VAL A 340 37.39 19.10 -9.41
N LEU A 341 36.57 19.88 -10.12
CA LEU A 341 35.82 19.35 -11.26
C LEU A 341 36.72 19.09 -12.50
N ASP A 342 37.83 19.80 -12.64
CA ASP A 342 38.82 19.54 -13.69
C ASP A 342 39.47 18.15 -13.50
N GLU A 343 39.52 17.60 -12.28
CA GLU A 343 39.97 16.23 -12.04
C GLU A 343 39.02 15.17 -12.62
N ILE A 344 37.74 15.52 -12.85
CA ILE A 344 36.75 14.66 -13.52
C ILE A 344 37.04 14.60 -15.01
N SER A 345 37.16 15.77 -15.65
CA SER A 345 37.52 15.88 -17.05
C SER A 345 38.07 17.28 -17.39
N HIS A 346 39.15 17.31 -18.16
CA HIS A 346 39.68 18.54 -18.76
C HIS A 346 39.09 18.83 -20.14
N THR A 347 38.40 17.85 -20.77
CA THR A 347 37.88 17.98 -22.14
C THR A 347 36.37 18.20 -22.15
N ASN A 348 35.65 17.49 -21.28
CA ASN A 348 34.21 17.63 -21.14
C ASN A 348 33.90 18.83 -20.23
N PRO A 349 32.87 19.62 -20.53
CA PRO A 349 32.32 20.52 -19.53
C PRO A 349 31.63 19.70 -18.43
N VAL A 350 31.90 20.06 -17.18
CA VAL A 350 31.36 19.37 -15.99
C VAL A 350 30.58 20.38 -15.16
N LEU A 351 29.36 20.02 -14.76
CA LEU A 351 28.49 20.83 -13.91
C LEU A 351 28.04 20.00 -12.71
N LEU A 352 28.17 20.56 -11.51
CA LEU A 352 27.53 20.04 -10.30
C LEU A 352 26.39 20.97 -9.88
N ILE A 353 25.19 20.41 -9.74
CA ILE A 353 23.98 21.07 -9.26
C ILE A 353 23.83 20.75 -7.78
N HIS A 354 23.75 21.78 -6.94
CA HIS A 354 23.57 21.62 -5.51
C HIS A 354 22.18 21.06 -5.18
N ALA A 355 22.02 20.36 -4.05
CA ALA A 355 20.75 19.78 -3.59
C ALA A 355 19.57 20.77 -3.50
N SER A 356 19.86 22.07 -3.33
CA SER A 356 18.83 23.12 -3.38
C SER A 356 18.32 23.42 -4.79
N SER A 357 19.04 23.04 -5.85
CA SER A 357 18.85 23.51 -7.23
C SER A 357 19.02 25.03 -7.43
N HIS A 358 19.47 25.77 -6.42
CA HIS A 358 19.71 27.22 -6.49
C HIS A 358 21.20 27.57 -6.72
N MET A 359 22.09 26.59 -6.71
CA MET A 359 23.53 26.78 -6.79
C MET A 359 24.18 25.69 -7.64
N GLY A 360 25.34 25.99 -8.19
CA GLY A 360 26.14 24.99 -8.87
C GLY A 360 27.60 25.37 -9.05
N VAL A 361 28.42 24.40 -9.43
CA VAL A 361 29.85 24.56 -9.69
C VAL A 361 30.15 24.00 -11.07
N VAL A 362 30.92 24.73 -11.87
CA VAL A 362 31.35 24.30 -13.20
C VAL A 362 32.88 24.22 -13.29
N ASN A 363 33.40 23.26 -14.06
CA ASN A 363 34.84 23.15 -14.33
C ASN A 363 35.36 24.26 -15.27
N SER A 364 36.68 24.28 -15.48
CA SER A 364 37.32 25.28 -16.35
C SER A 364 36.77 25.24 -17.77
N LYS A 365 36.45 24.05 -18.29
CA LYS A 365 35.90 23.89 -19.64
C LYS A 365 34.50 24.49 -19.80
N GLY A 366 33.62 24.30 -18.82
CA GLY A 366 32.28 24.87 -18.87
C GLY A 366 32.25 26.39 -18.72
N LEU A 367 33.18 26.98 -17.93
CA LEU A 367 33.40 28.44 -17.91
C LEU A 367 33.78 28.97 -19.29
N GLU A 368 34.71 28.30 -19.99
CA GLU A 368 35.15 28.66 -21.33
C GLU A 368 33.98 28.65 -22.33
N ILE A 369 33.19 27.56 -22.36
CA ILE A 369 32.05 27.41 -23.28
C ILE A 369 31.00 28.50 -23.06
N GLN A 370 30.73 28.86 -21.80
CA GLN A 370 29.74 29.88 -21.47
C GLN A 370 30.31 31.31 -21.44
N GLN A 371 31.60 31.48 -21.77
CA GLN A 371 32.31 32.76 -21.81
C GLN A 371 32.27 33.52 -20.47
N ILE A 372 32.46 32.79 -19.37
CA ILE A 372 32.55 33.35 -18.02
C ILE A 372 34.03 33.49 -17.64
N ASP A 373 34.49 34.72 -17.44
CA ASP A 373 35.89 35.07 -17.17
C ASP A 373 36.02 36.19 -16.12
N GLU A 374 37.23 36.72 -15.94
CA GLU A 374 37.53 37.80 -14.97
C GLU A 374 36.75 39.11 -15.21
N LYS A 375 36.24 39.30 -16.43
CA LYS A 375 35.45 40.47 -16.85
C LYS A 375 33.95 40.24 -16.65
N THR A 376 33.52 39.03 -16.33
CA THR A 376 32.12 38.75 -15.99
C THR A 376 31.75 39.40 -14.66
N GLU A 377 30.75 40.28 -14.71
CA GLU A 377 30.18 40.93 -13.53
C GLU A 377 29.04 40.08 -12.92
N ASP A 378 28.81 40.24 -11.62
CA ASP A 378 27.68 39.60 -10.95
C ASP A 378 26.34 40.21 -11.42
N CYS A 379 25.27 39.41 -11.45
CA CYS A 379 23.95 39.87 -11.86
C CYS A 379 23.07 40.24 -10.64
N PRO A 380 22.11 41.18 -10.76
CA PRO A 380 21.23 41.52 -9.63
C PRO A 380 20.41 40.31 -9.15
N GLY A 381 20.76 39.75 -7.99
CA GLY A 381 20.15 38.54 -7.43
C GLY A 381 20.85 37.24 -7.83
N GLY A 382 22.14 37.27 -8.15
CA GLY A 382 22.98 36.08 -8.32
C GLY A 382 24.46 36.45 -8.37
N LYS A 383 25.34 35.50 -8.06
CA LYS A 383 26.78 35.76 -7.91
C LYS A 383 27.62 34.66 -8.56
N TYR A 384 28.78 35.05 -9.09
CA TYR A 384 29.84 34.13 -9.48
C TYR A 384 30.90 34.03 -8.36
N GLY A 385 31.28 32.82 -7.98
CA GLY A 385 32.41 32.58 -7.08
C GLY A 385 33.73 32.95 -7.75
N ARG A 386 34.73 33.32 -6.94
CA ARG A 386 36.04 33.79 -7.40
C ARG A 386 37.15 33.31 -6.47
N ILE A 387 38.30 33.00 -7.06
CA ILE A 387 39.50 32.65 -6.30
C ILE A 387 39.87 33.82 -5.39
N ALA A 388 40.09 33.52 -4.11
CA ALA A 388 40.35 34.50 -3.06
C ALA A 388 41.46 35.50 -3.47
N GLY A 389 41.14 36.80 -3.37
CA GLY A 389 42.06 37.89 -3.73
C GLY A 389 42.17 38.19 -5.23
N THR A 390 41.37 37.54 -6.08
CA THR A 390 41.41 37.73 -7.54
C THR A 390 40.02 37.98 -8.13
N ARG A 391 39.95 38.32 -9.42
CA ARG A 391 38.70 38.33 -10.20
C ARG A 391 38.42 37.02 -10.94
N ILE A 392 39.30 36.03 -10.83
CA ILE A 392 39.25 34.79 -11.59
C ILE A 392 38.09 33.93 -11.07
N PRO A 393 37.12 33.55 -11.92
CA PRO A 393 36.01 32.69 -11.49
C PRO A 393 36.50 31.34 -10.97
N ASP A 394 36.01 30.92 -9.80
CA ASP A 394 36.34 29.61 -9.21
C ASP A 394 35.38 28.51 -9.66
N GLY A 395 34.39 28.81 -10.49
CA GLY A 395 33.40 27.86 -10.99
C GLY A 395 32.06 27.88 -10.24
N TYR A 396 31.98 28.44 -9.03
CA TYR A 396 30.73 28.51 -8.26
C TYR A 396 29.77 29.57 -8.82
N MET A 397 28.46 29.28 -8.75
CA MET A 397 27.37 30.16 -9.17
C MET A 397 26.16 29.99 -8.25
N GLU A 398 25.44 31.07 -7.98
CA GLU A 398 24.20 31.04 -7.18
C GLU A 398 23.07 31.89 -7.78
N GLU A 399 21.84 31.48 -7.47
CA GLU A 399 20.58 32.14 -7.79
C GLU A 399 20.47 32.49 -9.29
N LYS A 400 20.24 33.76 -9.63
CA LYS A 400 20.07 34.16 -11.04
C LYS A 400 21.29 33.90 -11.90
N ALA A 401 22.50 33.88 -11.34
CA ALA A 401 23.71 33.55 -12.10
C ALA A 401 23.68 32.07 -12.50
N PHE A 402 23.32 31.20 -11.56
CA PHE A 402 23.19 29.77 -11.81
C PHE A 402 22.03 29.43 -12.76
N LEU A 403 20.86 30.04 -12.57
CA LEU A 403 19.71 29.82 -13.46
C LEU A 403 20.00 30.26 -14.90
N ALA A 404 20.69 31.40 -15.07
CA ALA A 404 21.09 31.89 -16.40
C ALA A 404 22.16 31.00 -17.06
N PHE A 405 23.00 30.34 -16.26
CA PHE A 405 23.95 29.34 -16.75
C PHE A 405 23.22 28.07 -17.20
N GLN A 406 22.33 27.53 -16.37
CA GLN A 406 21.55 26.32 -16.68
C GLN A 406 20.68 26.49 -17.92
N SER A 407 20.06 27.66 -18.12
CA SER A 407 19.20 27.90 -19.29
C SER A 407 19.93 27.85 -20.64
N LYS A 408 21.26 27.86 -20.64
CA LYS A 408 22.11 27.75 -21.83
C LYS A 408 22.67 26.34 -22.05
N LEU A 409 22.38 25.40 -21.16
CA LEU A 409 22.78 24.00 -21.37
C LEU A 409 22.07 23.44 -22.60
N PRO A 410 22.73 22.57 -23.38
CA PRO A 410 22.08 21.90 -24.49
C PRO A 410 20.91 21.06 -23.98
N MET A 411 19.78 21.11 -24.69
CA MET A 411 18.66 20.23 -24.41
C MET A 411 19.02 18.80 -24.80
N THR A 412 18.61 17.84 -23.98
CA THR A 412 18.68 16.40 -24.31
C THR A 412 17.98 16.15 -25.63
N SER A 413 18.65 15.42 -26.53
CA SER A 413 18.06 15.09 -27.83
C SER A 413 16.87 14.14 -27.67
N MET A 414 15.93 14.17 -28.62
CA MET A 414 14.79 13.24 -28.62
C MET A 414 15.24 11.77 -28.70
N GLU A 415 16.32 11.49 -29.44
CA GLU A 415 16.90 10.15 -29.56
C GLU A 415 17.46 9.65 -28.22
N GLU A 416 18.25 10.48 -27.54
CA GLU A 416 18.77 10.14 -26.20
C GLU A 416 17.63 9.97 -25.19
N LEU A 417 16.61 10.82 -25.23
CA LEU A 417 15.47 10.71 -24.33
C LEU A 417 14.65 9.43 -24.61
N MET A 418 14.51 9.00 -25.87
CA MET A 418 13.91 7.71 -26.21
C MET A 418 14.72 6.53 -25.68
N GLN A 419 16.05 6.56 -25.80
CA GLN A 419 16.91 5.54 -25.22
C GLN A 419 16.74 5.49 -23.69
N LEU A 420 16.72 6.67 -23.03
CA LEU A 420 16.53 6.79 -21.59
C LEU A 420 15.16 6.31 -21.11
N ILE A 421 14.10 6.49 -21.91
CA ILE A 421 12.80 5.86 -21.65
C ILE A 421 12.95 4.33 -21.66
N GLY A 422 13.70 3.76 -22.59
CA GLY A 422 14.03 2.33 -22.59
C GLY A 422 14.78 1.90 -21.32
N GLU A 423 15.80 2.65 -20.90
CA GLU A 423 16.55 2.38 -19.67
C GLU A 423 15.67 2.52 -18.41
N ALA A 424 14.78 3.52 -18.36
CA ALA A 424 13.82 3.69 -17.28
C ALA A 424 12.88 2.49 -17.18
N GLN A 425 12.35 1.97 -18.28
CA GLN A 425 11.51 0.76 -18.25
C GLN A 425 12.26 -0.43 -17.68
N LYS A 426 13.52 -0.65 -18.07
CA LYS A 426 14.37 -1.71 -17.51
C LYS A 426 14.57 -1.52 -16.00
N MET A 427 14.74 -0.29 -15.54
CA MET A 427 14.85 0.04 -14.11
C MET A 427 13.55 -0.30 -13.36
N TYR A 428 12.38 0.15 -13.81
CA TYR A 428 11.10 -0.20 -13.19
C TYR A 428 10.81 -1.71 -13.21
N ALA A 429 11.08 -2.37 -14.35
CA ALA A 429 10.94 -3.82 -14.48
C ALA A 429 11.85 -4.57 -13.50
N SER A 430 13.06 -4.06 -13.23
CA SER A 430 13.96 -4.64 -12.22
C SER A 430 13.43 -4.57 -10.78
N TYR A 431 12.43 -3.72 -10.52
CA TYR A 431 11.69 -3.64 -9.26
C TYR A 431 10.31 -4.33 -9.32
N GLY A 432 10.01 -5.08 -10.39
CA GLY A 432 8.78 -5.86 -10.48
C GLY A 432 7.58 -5.08 -11.02
N VAL A 433 7.79 -3.86 -11.50
CA VAL A 433 6.72 -2.98 -11.95
C VAL A 433 6.37 -3.29 -13.42
N THR A 434 5.08 -3.54 -13.68
CA THR A 434 4.54 -3.82 -15.03
C THR A 434 3.67 -2.68 -15.58
N THR A 435 3.19 -1.80 -14.71
CA THR A 435 2.45 -0.58 -15.05
C THR A 435 3.01 0.61 -14.26
N VAL A 436 3.34 1.69 -14.96
CA VAL A 436 3.95 2.91 -14.40
C VAL A 436 3.06 4.12 -14.62
N GLN A 437 3.21 5.13 -13.74
CA GLN A 437 2.55 6.41 -13.91
C GLN A 437 3.51 7.49 -14.43
N ASP A 438 3.01 8.36 -15.29
CA ASP A 438 3.54 9.72 -15.40
C ASP A 438 2.52 10.71 -14.81
N GLY A 439 2.83 11.16 -13.60
CA GLY A 439 1.95 11.93 -12.74
C GLY A 439 1.88 13.42 -13.05
N MET A 440 2.42 13.89 -14.19
CA MET A 440 2.21 15.25 -14.71
C MET A 440 2.64 15.34 -16.19
N VAL A 441 1.68 15.24 -17.11
CA VAL A 441 1.92 15.25 -18.55
C VAL A 441 1.42 16.55 -19.18
N GLY A 442 2.37 17.40 -19.58
CA GLY A 442 2.10 18.54 -20.47
C GLY A 442 2.12 18.12 -21.95
N LYS A 443 1.66 19.00 -22.85
CA LYS A 443 1.58 18.69 -24.30
C LYS A 443 2.89 18.22 -24.94
N PRO A 444 4.06 18.85 -24.68
CA PRO A 444 5.32 18.37 -25.26
C PRO A 444 5.71 16.97 -24.79
N LEU A 445 5.43 16.67 -23.52
CA LEU A 445 5.69 15.36 -22.93
C LEU A 445 4.73 14.29 -23.47
N PHE A 446 3.47 14.66 -23.70
CA PHE A 446 2.51 13.78 -24.35
C PHE A 446 2.98 13.37 -25.76
N GLU A 447 3.46 14.31 -26.58
CA GLU A 447 3.96 13.99 -27.94
C GLU A 447 5.16 13.02 -27.91
N LEU A 448 6.03 13.14 -26.91
CA LEU A 448 7.14 12.22 -26.68
C LEU A 448 6.63 10.80 -26.36
N LEU A 449 5.69 10.67 -25.42
CA LEU A 449 5.10 9.39 -25.04
C LEU A 449 4.29 8.78 -26.18
N LYS A 450 3.55 9.61 -26.93
CA LYS A 450 2.80 9.21 -28.12
C LYS A 450 3.72 8.68 -29.21
N TYR A 451 4.89 9.31 -29.41
CA TYR A 451 5.90 8.79 -30.33
C TYR A 451 6.43 7.43 -29.87
N ALA A 452 6.77 7.28 -28.58
CA ALA A 452 7.25 6.00 -28.03
C ALA A 452 6.19 4.87 -28.19
N SER A 453 4.93 5.19 -27.88
CA SER A 453 3.79 4.31 -28.07
C SER A 453 3.62 3.88 -29.54
N ALA A 454 3.57 4.84 -30.47
CA ALA A 454 3.32 4.57 -31.89
C ALA A 454 4.43 3.74 -32.56
N ASN A 455 5.64 3.77 -32.01
CA ASN A 455 6.80 3.01 -32.51
C ASN A 455 7.07 1.72 -31.72
N GLY A 456 6.19 1.32 -30.79
CA GLY A 456 6.33 0.07 -30.03
C GLY A 456 7.53 0.06 -29.06
N LEU A 457 7.96 1.24 -28.60
CA LEU A 457 9.11 1.39 -27.69
C LEU A 457 8.71 1.16 -26.22
N LEU A 458 7.41 1.22 -25.93
CA LEU A 458 6.87 0.95 -24.60
C LEU A 458 6.62 -0.55 -24.43
N LYS A 459 7.22 -1.14 -23.39
CA LYS A 459 7.01 -2.50 -22.88
C LYS A 459 6.13 -2.49 -21.63
N LEU A 460 6.34 -1.50 -20.77
CA LEU A 460 5.48 -1.26 -19.62
C LEU A 460 4.24 -0.51 -20.05
N ASP A 461 3.11 -0.76 -19.38
CA ASP A 461 1.94 0.10 -19.52
C ASP A 461 2.20 1.43 -18.81
N VAL A 462 1.99 2.55 -19.51
CA VAL A 462 2.17 3.92 -19.00
C VAL A 462 0.81 4.58 -18.87
N VAL A 463 0.48 5.01 -17.64
CA VAL A 463 -0.71 5.83 -17.36
C VAL A 463 -0.28 7.29 -17.13
N GLY A 464 -0.58 8.16 -18.09
CA GLY A 464 -0.32 9.59 -18.01
C GLY A 464 -1.48 10.36 -17.38
N TYR A 465 -1.18 11.36 -16.55
CA TYR A 465 -2.15 12.32 -16.04
C TYR A 465 -1.84 13.72 -16.55
N ALA A 466 -2.75 14.29 -17.34
CA ALA A 466 -2.54 15.58 -17.97
C ALA A 466 -2.54 16.70 -16.92
N ASP A 467 -1.66 17.69 -17.10
CA ASP A 467 -1.76 18.94 -16.34
C ASP A 467 -3.12 19.59 -16.61
N ILE A 468 -3.98 19.69 -15.59
CA ILE A 468 -5.32 20.26 -15.78
C ILE A 468 -5.29 21.73 -16.16
N MET A 469 -4.20 22.43 -15.83
CA MET A 469 -4.07 23.87 -16.07
C MET A 469 -3.67 24.17 -17.51
N THR A 470 -2.89 23.29 -18.14
CA THR A 470 -2.24 23.59 -19.43
C THR A 470 -2.51 22.57 -20.53
N ALA A 471 -3.02 21.38 -20.18
CA ALA A 471 -3.16 20.25 -21.09
C ALA A 471 -4.49 19.49 -20.92
N ALA A 472 -5.51 20.12 -20.31
CA ALA A 472 -6.80 19.47 -20.07
C ALA A 472 -7.53 19.06 -21.37
N ASP A 473 -7.27 19.76 -22.47
CA ASP A 473 -7.82 19.55 -23.80
C ASP A 473 -7.25 18.32 -24.55
N LEU A 474 -6.18 17.70 -24.03
CA LEU A 474 -5.63 16.47 -24.61
C LEU A 474 -6.66 15.34 -24.71
N PHE A 475 -7.65 15.27 -23.81
CA PHE A 475 -8.67 14.22 -23.85
C PHE A 475 -9.62 14.38 -25.05
N GLU A 476 -9.88 15.60 -25.48
CA GLU A 476 -10.67 15.90 -26.67
C GLU A 476 -9.85 15.81 -27.96
N GLU A 477 -8.61 16.31 -27.93
CA GLU A 477 -7.68 16.32 -29.07
C GLU A 477 -7.19 14.90 -29.42
N GLU A 478 -6.95 14.06 -28.42
CA GLU A 478 -6.22 12.79 -28.54
C GLU A 478 -7.03 11.60 -28.02
N ARG A 479 -8.28 11.49 -28.51
CA ARG A 479 -9.28 10.49 -28.07
C ARG A 479 -8.82 9.03 -28.11
N ALA A 480 -7.81 8.71 -28.93
CA ALA A 480 -7.27 7.35 -29.00
C ALA A 480 -6.57 6.92 -27.69
N TYR A 481 -6.08 7.88 -26.90
CA TYR A 481 -5.37 7.64 -25.65
C TYR A 481 -6.23 7.92 -24.40
N ALA A 482 -7.35 8.64 -24.56
CA ALA A 482 -8.25 8.98 -23.48
C ALA A 482 -8.89 7.73 -22.85
N ASN A 483 -8.47 7.38 -21.63
CA ASN A 483 -8.96 6.24 -20.84
C ASN A 483 -8.84 4.87 -21.53
N ARG A 484 -7.98 4.76 -22.55
CA ARG A 484 -7.70 3.52 -23.29
C ARG A 484 -6.23 3.42 -23.63
N TYR A 485 -5.66 2.23 -23.51
CA TYR A 485 -4.32 1.95 -24.00
C TYR A 485 -4.29 1.93 -25.54
N THR A 486 -3.36 2.71 -26.09
CA THR A 486 -2.86 2.60 -27.45
C THR A 486 -1.35 2.42 -27.36
N GLY A 487 -0.81 1.30 -27.84
CA GLY A 487 0.63 1.00 -27.77
C GLY A 487 1.22 1.19 -26.36
N HIS A 488 0.59 0.58 -25.34
CA HIS A 488 0.94 0.70 -23.92
C HIS A 488 0.83 2.10 -23.29
N LEU A 489 0.34 3.13 -23.99
CA LEU A 489 0.07 4.45 -23.41
C LEU A 489 -1.43 4.69 -23.20
N LYS A 490 -1.81 5.15 -22.00
CA LYS A 490 -3.16 5.61 -21.66
C LYS A 490 -3.09 6.97 -20.94
N MET A 491 -3.94 7.92 -21.31
CA MET A 491 -4.19 9.11 -20.50
C MET A 491 -5.35 8.81 -19.54
N GLY A 492 -5.06 8.73 -18.24
CA GLY A 492 -5.99 8.25 -17.20
C GLY A 492 -6.78 9.33 -16.47
N GLY A 493 -6.37 10.59 -16.58
CA GLY A 493 -7.09 11.73 -16.01
C GLY A 493 -6.24 12.98 -15.92
N TYR A 494 -6.56 13.81 -14.93
CA TYR A 494 -5.92 15.09 -14.67
C TYR A 494 -5.05 15.06 -13.41
N LYS A 495 -3.98 15.86 -13.41
CA LYS A 495 -3.14 16.16 -12.24
C LYS A 495 -3.30 17.64 -11.85
N ILE A 496 -3.31 17.89 -10.53
CA ILE A 496 -3.18 19.23 -9.93
C ILE A 496 -2.26 19.17 -8.69
N PHE A 497 -1.73 20.32 -8.25
CA PHE A 497 -0.94 20.47 -7.04
C PHE A 497 -1.60 21.41 -6.05
N LEU A 498 -1.65 21.05 -4.76
CA LEU A 498 -2.31 21.87 -3.75
C LEU A 498 -1.34 22.53 -2.76
N ASP A 499 -0.19 21.90 -2.52
CA ASP A 499 0.83 22.40 -1.59
C ASP A 499 2.24 21.87 -1.91
N GLY A 500 3.21 22.18 -1.04
CA GLY A 500 4.60 21.74 -1.15
C GLY A 500 4.87 20.38 -0.51
N SER A 501 6.05 20.24 0.11
CA SER A 501 6.52 18.98 0.71
C SER A 501 6.74 19.11 2.23
N PRO A 502 6.47 18.04 3.01
CA PRO A 502 6.56 18.10 4.47
C PRO A 502 8.01 18.10 4.98
N GLN A 503 8.93 17.44 4.27
CA GLN A 503 10.36 17.46 4.60
C GLN A 503 10.99 18.83 4.34
N GLY A 504 10.54 19.54 3.30
CA GLY A 504 10.97 20.90 2.95
C GLY A 504 10.24 22.02 3.69
N ARG A 505 9.35 21.67 4.63
CA ARG A 505 8.47 22.60 5.37
C ARG A 505 7.55 23.46 4.50
N THR A 506 7.23 23.05 3.28
CA THR A 506 6.35 23.80 2.37
C THR A 506 4.97 23.19 2.20
N ALA A 507 4.72 22.00 2.76
CA ALA A 507 3.37 21.44 2.87
C ALA A 507 2.48 22.35 3.75
N TRP A 508 1.21 22.48 3.37
CA TRP A 508 0.30 23.44 4.01
C TRP A 508 -0.47 22.84 5.17
N MET A 509 -0.22 23.36 6.38
CA MET A 509 -0.65 22.80 7.65
C MET A 509 -1.72 23.64 8.33
N THR A 510 -2.61 23.02 9.11
CA THR A 510 -3.57 23.75 9.96
C THR A 510 -2.94 24.33 11.21
N LYS A 511 -1.74 23.86 11.57
CA LYS A 511 -0.97 24.30 12.74
C LYS A 511 0.48 24.54 12.36
N PRO A 512 1.18 25.51 12.99
CA PRO A 512 2.57 25.81 12.67
C PRO A 512 3.49 24.58 12.73
N TYR A 513 4.56 24.63 11.95
CA TYR A 513 5.67 23.69 12.06
C TYR A 513 6.30 23.77 13.46
N GLU A 514 6.88 22.67 13.93
CA GLU A 514 7.51 22.61 15.25
C GLU A 514 8.67 23.62 15.33
N GLY A 515 8.65 24.44 16.39
CA GLY A 515 9.61 25.53 16.59
C GLY A 515 9.25 26.85 15.89
N GLU A 516 8.19 26.89 15.08
CA GLU A 516 7.72 28.11 14.43
C GLU A 516 6.49 28.69 15.15
N GLU A 517 6.40 30.03 15.23
CA GLU A 517 5.23 30.68 15.85
C GLU A 517 4.02 30.68 14.92
N ASN A 518 4.21 31.02 13.63
CA ASN A 518 3.13 31.29 12.69
C ASN A 518 3.28 30.62 11.32
N TYR A 519 4.41 29.95 11.06
CA TYR A 519 4.67 29.40 9.73
C TYR A 519 4.01 28.03 9.56
N CYS A 520 3.12 27.93 8.57
CA CYS A 520 2.32 26.73 8.29
C CYS A 520 2.49 26.21 6.85
N GLY A 521 3.49 26.68 6.08
CA GLY A 521 3.48 26.51 4.63
C GLY A 521 2.37 27.33 3.97
N TYR A 522 1.98 26.99 2.74
CA TYR A 522 1.04 27.80 1.96
C TYR A 522 0.32 26.99 0.86
N PRO A 523 -0.91 27.37 0.49
CA PRO A 523 -1.63 26.76 -0.64
C PRO A 523 -1.05 27.18 -1.98
N ILE A 524 -1.29 26.37 -3.01
CA ILE A 524 -1.05 26.74 -4.41
C ILE A 524 -2.27 27.44 -5.02
N HIS A 525 -3.48 27.03 -4.63
CA HIS A 525 -4.73 27.52 -5.20
C HIS A 525 -5.66 28.13 -4.15
N THR A 526 -6.44 29.13 -4.58
CA THR A 526 -7.62 29.58 -3.85
C THR A 526 -8.75 28.54 -3.91
N ASP A 527 -9.75 28.67 -3.04
CA ASP A 527 -10.93 27.80 -3.04
C ASP A 527 -11.70 27.86 -4.36
N GLU A 528 -11.81 29.06 -4.95
CA GLU A 528 -12.50 29.28 -6.22
C GLU A 528 -11.80 28.60 -7.39
N GLU A 529 -10.47 28.74 -7.47
CA GLU A 529 -9.65 28.08 -8.50
C GLU A 529 -9.72 26.56 -8.37
N LEU A 530 -9.55 26.02 -7.16
CA LEU A 530 -9.63 24.59 -6.94
C LEU A 530 -11.02 24.03 -7.25
N ASN A 531 -12.09 24.71 -6.84
CA ASN A 531 -13.45 24.29 -7.17
C ASN A 531 -13.70 24.30 -8.68
N HIS A 532 -13.15 25.25 -9.43
CA HIS A 532 -13.25 25.27 -10.89
C HIS A 532 -12.63 24.02 -11.54
N TYR A 533 -11.43 23.64 -11.11
CA TYR A 533 -10.75 22.43 -11.60
C TYR A 533 -11.46 21.13 -11.22
N ILE A 534 -12.01 21.07 -10.00
CA ILE A 534 -12.84 19.94 -9.56
C ILE A 534 -14.11 19.85 -10.42
N GLU A 535 -14.82 20.95 -10.64
CA GLU A 535 -16.02 20.98 -11.48
C GLU A 535 -15.69 20.53 -12.92
N LEU A 536 -14.55 20.99 -13.49
CA LEU A 536 -14.08 20.55 -14.80
C LEU A 536 -13.85 19.02 -14.86
N ALA A 537 -13.11 18.46 -13.91
CA ALA A 537 -12.85 17.00 -13.87
C ALA A 537 -14.15 16.19 -13.75
N LEU A 538 -15.05 16.64 -12.87
CA LEU A 538 -16.35 16.02 -12.64
C LEU A 538 -17.26 16.09 -13.88
N GLU A 539 -17.30 17.23 -14.58
CA GLU A 539 -18.06 17.42 -15.82
C GLU A 539 -17.55 16.54 -16.96
N LYS A 540 -16.22 16.44 -17.09
CA LYS A 540 -15.56 15.64 -18.12
C LYS A 540 -15.51 14.14 -17.77
N LYS A 541 -15.96 13.77 -16.57
CA LYS A 541 -15.86 12.41 -16.01
C LYS A 541 -14.44 11.87 -16.16
N GLN A 542 -13.47 12.67 -15.74
CA GLN A 542 -12.06 12.30 -15.70
C GLN A 542 -11.63 12.21 -14.24
N GLN A 543 -10.72 11.28 -13.95
CA GLN A 543 -10.16 11.13 -12.61
C GLN A 543 -9.27 12.34 -12.32
N LEU A 544 -9.36 12.88 -11.10
CA LEU A 544 -8.49 13.95 -10.64
C LEU A 544 -7.53 13.44 -9.56
N LEU A 545 -6.23 13.51 -9.85
CA LEU A 545 -5.14 13.30 -8.90
C LEU A 545 -4.67 14.65 -8.37
N ALA A 546 -4.71 14.84 -7.06
CA ALA A 546 -4.20 16.05 -6.43
C ALA A 546 -3.00 15.73 -5.54
N HIS A 547 -1.84 16.33 -5.83
CA HIS A 547 -0.71 16.37 -4.88
C HIS A 547 -1.15 17.13 -3.63
N CYS A 548 -1.12 16.44 -2.48
CA CYS A 548 -1.60 16.98 -1.23
C CYS A 548 -0.89 16.33 -0.04
N ASN A 549 0.00 17.06 0.60
CA ASN A 549 0.78 16.57 1.74
C ASN A 549 0.21 17.01 3.08
N GLY A 550 -0.08 18.30 3.22
CA GLY A 550 -0.45 18.94 4.46
C GLY A 550 -1.93 18.83 4.79
N ASP A 551 -2.25 18.90 6.08
CA ASP A 551 -3.61 18.70 6.57
C ASP A 551 -4.54 19.89 6.28
N ALA A 552 -4.02 21.09 6.01
CA ALA A 552 -4.84 22.21 5.53
C ALA A 552 -5.16 22.08 4.03
N ALA A 553 -4.19 21.64 3.22
CA ALA A 553 -4.44 21.32 1.82
C ALA A 553 -5.48 20.19 1.67
N ALA A 554 -5.41 19.17 2.54
CA ALA A 554 -6.39 18.10 2.58
C ALA A 554 -7.79 18.62 2.94
N GLU A 555 -7.88 19.52 3.92
CA GLU A 555 -9.14 20.17 4.32
C GLU A 555 -9.78 20.92 3.15
N GLN A 556 -8.98 21.72 2.44
CA GLN A 556 -9.40 22.46 1.26
C GLN A 556 -9.94 21.52 0.18
N TYR A 557 -9.18 20.47 -0.16
CA TYR A 557 -9.54 19.54 -1.23
C TYR A 557 -10.83 18.78 -0.93
N ILE A 558 -10.95 18.21 0.27
CA ILE A 558 -12.14 17.48 0.72
C ILE A 558 -13.34 18.42 0.72
N GLY A 559 -13.20 19.62 1.30
CA GLY A 559 -14.28 20.61 1.39
C GLY A 559 -14.78 21.07 0.02
N GLN A 560 -13.89 21.36 -0.94
CA GLN A 560 -14.32 21.74 -2.28
C GLN A 560 -14.95 20.58 -3.05
N PHE A 561 -14.48 19.34 -2.87
CA PHE A 561 -15.16 18.16 -3.44
C PHE A 561 -16.56 17.96 -2.88
N GLU A 562 -16.72 18.00 -1.56
CA GLU A 562 -18.03 17.91 -0.89
C GLU A 562 -18.99 19.00 -1.40
N LYS A 563 -18.49 20.24 -1.53
CA LYS A 563 -19.24 21.38 -2.07
C LYS A 563 -19.66 21.14 -3.53
N ALA A 564 -18.74 20.73 -4.40
CA ALA A 564 -19.04 20.43 -5.81
C ALA A 564 -20.07 19.28 -5.94
N LEU A 565 -19.88 18.19 -5.19
CA LEU A 565 -20.79 17.05 -5.18
C LEU A 565 -22.16 17.41 -4.62
N SER A 566 -22.27 18.30 -3.63
CA SER A 566 -23.56 18.72 -3.07
C SER A 566 -24.52 19.30 -4.12
N LYS A 567 -23.97 19.97 -5.15
CA LYS A 567 -24.73 20.59 -6.25
C LYS A 567 -25.14 19.61 -7.36
N ARG A 568 -24.58 18.40 -7.39
CA ARG A 568 -24.77 17.42 -8.47
C ARG A 568 -25.74 16.32 -8.06
N THR A 569 -26.47 15.77 -9.02
CA THR A 569 -27.28 14.56 -8.84
C THR A 569 -26.40 13.31 -8.80
N ASP A 570 -25.42 13.26 -9.70
CA ASP A 570 -24.36 12.25 -9.72
C ASP A 570 -23.33 12.56 -8.63
N LYS A 571 -23.16 11.61 -7.70
CA LYS A 571 -22.23 11.70 -6.58
C LYS A 571 -20.91 10.99 -6.86
N ASP A 572 -20.70 10.47 -8.07
CA ASP A 572 -19.42 9.87 -8.46
C ASP A 572 -18.36 10.96 -8.69
N LEU A 573 -17.28 10.87 -7.90
CA LEU A 573 -16.04 11.67 -8.02
C LEU A 573 -15.02 11.00 -8.94
N HIS A 574 -15.41 9.94 -9.64
CA HIS A 574 -14.62 9.26 -10.64
C HIS A 574 -13.28 8.75 -10.09
N ARG A 575 -13.33 8.14 -8.90
CA ARG A 575 -12.18 7.63 -8.15
C ARG A 575 -11.09 8.69 -7.94
N ALA A 576 -11.45 9.95 -7.67
CA ALA A 576 -10.48 11.00 -7.35
C ALA A 576 -9.48 10.55 -6.28
N VAL A 577 -8.22 10.93 -6.48
CA VAL A 577 -7.09 10.45 -5.68
C VAL A 577 -6.42 11.63 -5.00
N MET A 578 -6.21 11.52 -3.69
CA MET A 578 -5.32 12.40 -2.95
C MET A 578 -3.95 11.75 -2.92
N VAL A 579 -3.04 12.30 -3.71
CA VAL A 579 -1.65 11.84 -3.83
C VAL A 579 -0.85 12.33 -2.64
N HIS A 580 0.00 11.44 -2.11
CA HIS A 580 0.76 11.51 -0.87
C HIS A 580 -0.07 11.36 0.40
N ALA A 581 -1.11 12.19 0.57
CA ALA A 581 -2.02 12.18 1.73
C ALA A 581 -1.27 12.07 3.08
N GLN A 582 -0.10 12.71 3.18
CA GLN A 582 0.88 12.35 4.20
C GLN A 582 0.44 12.73 5.61
N LEU A 583 -0.10 13.94 5.80
CA LEU A 583 -0.52 14.41 7.12
C LEU A 583 -2.03 14.53 7.27
N VAL A 584 -2.79 13.87 6.40
CA VAL A 584 -4.25 13.76 6.53
C VAL A 584 -4.62 13.26 7.93
N ARG A 585 -5.57 13.93 8.58
CA ARG A 585 -6.02 13.54 9.91
C ARG A 585 -7.06 12.43 9.85
N LYS A 586 -7.27 11.74 10.97
CA LYS A 586 -8.28 10.69 11.09
C LYS A 586 -9.71 11.18 10.75
N ASP A 587 -10.07 12.39 11.16
CA ASP A 587 -11.35 13.02 10.81
C ASP A 587 -11.49 13.30 9.30
N GLN A 588 -10.39 13.63 8.63
CA GLN A 588 -10.35 13.87 7.19
C GLN A 588 -10.43 12.55 6.40
N LEU A 589 -9.74 11.49 6.85
CA LEU A 589 -9.88 10.15 6.26
C LEU A 589 -11.32 9.64 6.32
N GLN A 590 -12.03 9.87 7.44
CA GLN A 590 -13.44 9.51 7.56
C GLN A 590 -14.30 10.20 6.50
N ARG A 591 -14.06 11.49 6.24
CA ARG A 591 -14.77 12.25 5.19
C ARG A 591 -14.38 11.79 3.79
N MET A 592 -13.10 11.52 3.54
CA MET A 592 -12.63 10.91 2.29
C MET A 592 -13.32 9.57 2.02
N ALA A 593 -13.47 8.72 3.04
CA ALA A 593 -14.16 7.45 2.94
C ALA A 593 -15.64 7.62 2.59
N ALA A 594 -16.31 8.60 3.21
CA ALA A 594 -17.73 8.88 2.96
C ALA A 594 -18.01 9.30 1.51
N ILE A 595 -17.07 10.01 0.88
CA ILE A 595 -17.16 10.38 -0.54
C ILE A 595 -16.52 9.35 -1.47
N GLY A 596 -15.73 8.39 -0.97
CA GLY A 596 -15.06 7.38 -1.80
C GLY A 596 -13.79 7.87 -2.49
N MET A 597 -13.11 8.89 -1.93
CA MET A 597 -11.82 9.38 -2.41
C MET A 597 -10.70 8.41 -2.01
N ILE A 598 -9.72 8.19 -2.89
CA ILE A 598 -8.62 7.24 -2.66
C ILE A 598 -7.39 7.98 -2.15
N PRO A 599 -6.82 7.64 -0.98
CA PRO A 599 -5.49 8.09 -0.59
C PRO A 599 -4.41 7.22 -1.27
N SER A 600 -3.45 7.87 -1.91
CA SER A 600 -2.21 7.25 -2.40
C SER A 600 -1.06 7.69 -1.51
N PHE A 601 -0.52 6.78 -0.69
CA PHE A 601 0.44 7.15 0.36
C PHE A 601 1.90 6.94 -0.06
N PHE A 602 2.73 7.93 0.26
CA PHE A 602 4.19 7.83 0.12
C PHE A 602 4.85 7.26 1.40
N VAL A 603 4.53 6.01 1.75
CA VAL A 603 4.89 5.45 3.08
C VAL A 603 6.40 5.28 3.29
N ALA A 604 7.20 5.17 2.23
CA ALA A 604 8.66 5.17 2.30
C ALA A 604 9.25 6.41 3.00
N HIS A 605 8.49 7.52 3.09
CA HIS A 605 8.89 8.67 3.91
C HIS A 605 9.15 8.32 5.37
N THR A 606 8.51 7.27 5.91
CA THR A 606 8.79 6.80 7.27
C THR A 606 10.22 6.32 7.43
N TYR A 607 10.81 5.73 6.38
CA TYR A 607 12.20 5.33 6.33
C TYR A 607 13.11 6.52 6.00
N TYR A 608 12.93 7.15 4.84
CA TYR A 608 13.87 8.17 4.32
C TYR A 608 13.87 9.46 5.13
N TRP A 609 12.70 9.92 5.60
CA TRP A 609 12.53 11.22 6.25
C TRP A 609 11.82 11.14 7.61
N GLY A 610 11.64 9.94 8.18
CA GLY A 610 10.91 9.75 9.44
C GLY A 610 11.42 10.62 10.58
N ASP A 611 12.74 10.69 10.76
CA ASP A 611 13.38 11.54 11.76
C ASP A 611 13.14 13.04 11.50
N ILE A 612 13.18 13.46 10.23
CA ILE A 612 12.90 14.85 9.81
C ILE A 612 11.44 15.20 10.07
N HIS A 613 10.50 14.30 9.83
CA HIS A 613 9.08 14.54 10.11
C HIS A 613 8.81 14.68 11.61
N LEU A 614 9.51 13.91 12.46
CA LEU A 614 9.42 14.12 13.91
C LEU A 614 9.98 15.48 14.33
N GLN A 615 11.06 15.94 13.70
CA GLN A 615 11.60 17.28 13.94
C GLN A 615 10.67 18.39 13.43
N ASN A 616 10.03 18.21 12.28
CA ASN A 616 9.20 19.23 11.64
C ASN A 616 7.81 19.37 12.28
N PHE A 617 7.27 18.30 12.87
CA PHE A 617 5.88 18.30 13.35
C PHE A 617 5.71 17.91 14.81
N GLY A 618 6.81 17.54 15.48
CA GLY A 618 6.80 16.96 16.82
C GLY A 618 6.31 15.51 16.83
N GLU A 619 6.49 14.83 17.97
CA GLU A 619 6.20 13.39 18.12
C GLU A 619 4.78 13.01 17.70
N LYS A 620 3.78 13.81 18.10
CA LYS A 620 2.37 13.48 17.89
C LYS A 620 1.96 13.52 16.42
N ARG A 621 2.33 14.59 15.70
CA ARG A 621 1.94 14.75 14.28
C ARG A 621 2.89 13.99 13.35
N GLY A 622 4.20 14.07 13.60
CA GLY A 622 5.20 13.38 12.78
C GLY A 622 5.04 11.85 12.79
N SER A 623 4.59 11.27 13.91
CA SER A 623 4.29 9.84 13.99
C SER A 623 3.03 9.41 13.22
N GLN A 624 2.17 10.33 12.79
CA GLN A 624 0.95 9.98 12.03
C GLN A 624 1.13 10.11 10.52
N ILE A 625 2.36 10.30 10.02
CA ILE A 625 2.61 10.42 8.59
C ILE A 625 2.16 9.16 7.83
N SER A 626 1.48 9.33 6.70
CA SER A 626 0.90 8.26 5.89
C SER A 626 0.04 7.30 6.75
N PRO A 627 -1.12 7.75 7.24
CA PRO A 627 -1.98 7.06 8.22
C PRO A 627 -2.77 5.88 7.61
N VAL A 628 -2.04 4.88 7.10
CA VAL A 628 -2.62 3.76 6.35
C VAL A 628 -3.52 2.85 7.19
N LYS A 629 -3.20 2.63 8.48
CA LYS A 629 -4.03 1.76 9.34
C LYS A 629 -5.39 2.39 9.60
N ASP A 630 -5.43 3.72 9.76
CA ASP A 630 -6.69 4.44 9.87
C ASP A 630 -7.51 4.35 8.57
N ALA A 631 -6.88 4.44 7.40
CA ALA A 631 -7.59 4.25 6.12
C ALA A 631 -8.21 2.84 6.00
N ILE A 632 -7.49 1.81 6.43
CA ILE A 632 -8.02 0.43 6.51
C ILE A 632 -9.23 0.35 7.47
N ASP A 633 -9.17 1.01 8.63
CA ASP A 633 -10.25 0.99 9.61
C ASP A 633 -11.54 1.65 9.10
N TYR A 634 -11.44 2.53 8.10
CA TYR A 634 -12.57 3.11 7.39
C TYR A 634 -12.98 2.32 6.12
N GLY A 635 -12.38 1.15 5.87
CA GLY A 635 -12.69 0.31 4.71
C GLY A 635 -12.29 0.93 3.36
N MET A 636 -11.36 1.89 3.38
CA MET A 636 -10.91 2.58 2.17
C MET A 636 -10.02 1.68 1.32
N LYS A 637 -10.10 1.85 0.00
CA LYS A 637 -9.01 1.42 -0.89
C LYS A 637 -7.94 2.49 -0.87
N TYR A 638 -6.69 2.07 -0.84
CA TYR A 638 -5.52 2.94 -0.76
C TYR A 638 -4.40 2.34 -1.61
N THR A 639 -3.47 3.18 -2.04
CA THR A 639 -2.34 2.76 -2.85
C THR A 639 -1.03 3.24 -2.23
N PHE A 640 0.08 2.64 -2.64
CA PHE A 640 1.42 3.14 -2.31
C PHE A 640 2.17 3.51 -3.56
N HIS A 641 3.13 4.41 -3.40
CA HIS A 641 3.93 4.91 -4.51
C HIS A 641 5.33 5.34 -4.04
N GLN A 642 6.25 5.49 -5.00
CA GLN A 642 7.63 5.95 -4.74
C GLN A 642 7.90 7.35 -5.26
N ASP A 643 6.99 7.93 -6.03
CA ASP A 643 7.17 9.27 -6.60
C ASP A 643 8.48 9.40 -7.38
N THR A 644 8.90 8.32 -8.04
CA THR A 644 10.18 8.28 -8.74
C THR A 644 10.23 9.41 -9.77
N PRO A 645 11.30 10.22 -9.85
CA PRO A 645 12.65 9.98 -9.32
C PRO A 645 12.95 10.51 -7.91
N VAL A 646 11.96 10.92 -7.11
CA VAL A 646 12.21 11.40 -5.74
C VAL A 646 12.94 10.34 -4.91
N ILE A 647 12.52 9.08 -4.99
CA ILE A 647 13.30 7.90 -4.59
C ILE A 647 13.20 6.81 -5.68
N PRO A 648 14.04 5.76 -5.64
CA PRO A 648 13.91 4.63 -6.57
C PRO A 648 12.55 3.91 -6.46
N PRO A 649 12.06 3.24 -7.53
CA PRO A 649 10.75 2.57 -7.56
C PRO A 649 10.70 1.24 -6.78
N ASP A 650 11.41 1.16 -5.66
CA ASP A 650 11.54 -0.03 -4.82
C ASP A 650 10.26 -0.31 -4.02
N MET A 651 9.40 -1.15 -4.60
CA MET A 651 8.13 -1.56 -4.00
C MET A 651 8.33 -2.37 -2.71
N MET A 652 9.40 -3.17 -2.61
CA MET A 652 9.68 -3.98 -1.42
C MET A 652 10.18 -3.10 -0.26
N ARG A 653 10.94 -2.04 -0.54
CA ARG A 653 11.28 -1.01 0.46
C ARG A 653 10.04 -0.33 1.01
N THR A 654 9.07 0.00 0.17
CA THR A 654 7.80 0.58 0.64
C THR A 654 7.00 -0.40 1.48
N ILE A 655 6.86 -1.66 1.05
CA ILE A 655 6.18 -2.70 1.84
C ILE A 655 6.84 -2.85 3.22
N SER A 656 8.18 -2.92 3.25
CA SER A 656 8.96 -2.97 4.50
C SER A 656 8.73 -1.73 5.36
N SER A 657 8.75 -0.54 4.77
CA SER A 657 8.54 0.73 5.47
C SER A 657 7.15 0.77 6.13
N THR A 658 6.12 0.27 5.44
CA THR A 658 4.75 0.23 5.97
C THR A 658 4.58 -0.77 7.12
N VAL A 659 5.24 -1.94 7.05
CA VAL A 659 5.10 -3.01 8.05
C VAL A 659 5.97 -2.73 9.29
N ASN A 660 7.18 -2.21 9.08
CA ASN A 660 8.15 -1.99 10.15
C ASN A 660 8.06 -0.59 10.75
N ARG A 661 7.78 0.42 9.93
CA ARG A 661 7.72 1.84 10.31
C ARG A 661 8.93 2.30 11.12
N ILE A 662 10.11 1.90 10.66
CA ILE A 662 11.41 2.27 11.24
C ILE A 662 12.11 3.24 10.30
N SER A 663 12.57 4.38 10.83
CA SER A 663 13.32 5.39 10.09
C SER A 663 14.75 4.96 9.79
N ARG A 664 15.45 5.65 8.88
CA ARG A 664 16.90 5.46 8.61
C ARG A 664 17.73 5.63 9.90
N GLY A 665 17.31 6.51 10.80
CA GLY A 665 17.91 6.68 12.13
C GLY A 665 17.53 5.61 13.17
N GLY A 666 16.74 4.59 12.80
CA GLY A 666 16.34 3.50 13.68
C GLY A 666 15.18 3.81 14.62
N ARG A 667 14.45 4.91 14.40
CA ARG A 667 13.31 5.30 15.24
C ARG A 667 12.00 4.72 14.74
N VAL A 668 11.11 4.36 15.66
CA VAL A 668 9.73 3.96 15.33
C VAL A 668 8.92 5.20 14.96
N ILE A 669 8.29 5.19 13.79
CA ILE A 669 7.44 6.27 13.28
C ILE A 669 5.99 5.80 13.23
N GLY A 670 5.21 6.03 14.29
CA GLY A 670 3.79 5.65 14.31
C GLY A 670 3.55 4.16 14.40
N GLU A 671 3.86 3.54 15.54
CA GLU A 671 3.62 2.11 15.81
C GLU A 671 2.18 1.69 15.50
N ASN A 672 1.21 2.56 15.78
CA ASN A 672 -0.21 2.33 15.56
C ASN A 672 -0.63 2.34 14.07
N GLN A 673 0.27 2.72 13.15
CA GLN A 673 0.03 2.77 11.71
C GLN A 673 0.62 1.58 10.95
N LYS A 674 1.17 0.57 11.65
CA LYS A 674 1.64 -0.67 11.03
C LYS A 674 0.48 -1.49 10.49
N ILE A 675 0.71 -2.18 9.37
CA ILE A 675 -0.26 -3.08 8.75
C ILE A 675 0.37 -4.43 8.41
N SER A 676 -0.44 -5.39 7.98
CA SER A 676 0.06 -6.70 7.54
C SER A 676 0.78 -6.61 6.19
N VAL A 677 1.69 -7.54 5.91
CA VAL A 677 2.36 -7.64 4.61
C VAL A 677 1.35 -7.82 3.47
N LEU A 678 0.29 -8.61 3.70
CA LEU A 678 -0.75 -8.85 2.70
C LEU A 678 -1.50 -7.55 2.35
N ASP A 679 -1.84 -6.75 3.35
CA ASP A 679 -2.51 -5.47 3.12
C ASP A 679 -1.60 -4.47 2.38
N ALA A 680 -0.30 -4.47 2.71
CA ALA A 680 0.69 -3.70 1.96
C ALA A 680 0.82 -4.15 0.49
N LEU A 681 0.78 -5.46 0.22
CA LEU A 681 0.83 -6.00 -1.14
C LEU A 681 -0.39 -5.59 -1.97
N LYS A 682 -1.59 -5.55 -1.38
CA LYS A 682 -2.80 -5.08 -2.09
C LYS A 682 -2.66 -3.66 -2.61
N ALA A 683 -1.98 -2.78 -1.85
CA ALA A 683 -1.78 -1.38 -2.20
C ALA A 683 -0.96 -1.15 -3.47
N VAL A 684 -0.06 -2.08 -3.80
CA VAL A 684 0.81 -2.03 -5.00
C VAL A 684 0.37 -3.02 -6.10
N THR A 685 -0.79 -3.67 -5.92
CA THR A 685 -1.36 -4.63 -6.89
C THR A 685 -2.84 -4.31 -7.14
N ILE A 686 -3.76 -5.00 -6.47
CA ILE A 686 -5.20 -4.93 -6.75
C ILE A 686 -5.81 -3.54 -6.48
N TYR A 687 -5.33 -2.79 -5.48
CA TYR A 687 -5.83 -1.43 -5.23
C TYR A 687 -5.24 -0.40 -6.19
N ALA A 688 -4.00 -0.60 -6.65
CA ALA A 688 -3.42 0.21 -7.72
C ALA A 688 -4.13 -0.06 -9.06
N ALA A 689 -4.44 -1.32 -9.38
CA ALA A 689 -5.30 -1.65 -10.52
C ALA A 689 -6.68 -1.01 -10.40
N TYR A 690 -7.30 -1.02 -9.20
CA TYR A 690 -8.54 -0.29 -8.95
C TYR A 690 -8.40 1.22 -9.13
N GLN A 691 -7.30 1.84 -8.71
CA GLN A 691 -7.08 3.27 -8.95
C GLN A 691 -7.12 3.59 -10.45
N TYR A 692 -6.60 2.69 -11.30
CA TYR A 692 -6.54 2.87 -12.75
C TYR A 692 -7.75 2.37 -13.55
N PHE A 693 -8.81 1.89 -12.88
CA PHE A 693 -9.96 1.24 -13.52
C PHE A 693 -9.58 -0.05 -14.28
N GLU A 694 -8.60 -0.78 -13.76
CA GLU A 694 -8.01 -1.98 -14.36
C GLU A 694 -8.15 -3.23 -13.49
N GLU A 695 -8.94 -3.20 -12.41
CA GLU A 695 -9.10 -4.33 -11.48
C GLU A 695 -9.65 -5.62 -12.14
N HIS A 696 -10.31 -5.48 -13.29
CA HIS A 696 -10.84 -6.59 -14.09
C HIS A 696 -9.80 -7.19 -15.04
N GLU A 697 -8.70 -6.48 -15.29
CA GLU A 697 -7.68 -6.86 -16.26
C GLU A 697 -6.33 -7.16 -15.57
N LYS A 698 -6.05 -6.57 -14.41
CA LYS A 698 -4.76 -6.62 -13.70
C LYS A 698 -4.91 -6.67 -12.18
N GLY A 699 -3.77 -6.81 -11.49
CA GLY A 699 -3.66 -6.64 -10.03
C GLY A 699 -3.93 -7.92 -9.22
N SER A 700 -4.32 -9.01 -9.86
CA SER A 700 -4.36 -10.36 -9.27
C SER A 700 -4.09 -11.43 -10.33
N ILE A 701 -3.69 -12.62 -9.87
CA ILE A 701 -3.51 -13.80 -10.73
C ILE A 701 -4.84 -14.55 -10.79
N GLU A 702 -5.67 -14.23 -11.77
CA GLU A 702 -7.00 -14.82 -11.99
C GLU A 702 -7.20 -15.11 -13.48
N CYS A 703 -7.90 -16.20 -13.81
CA CYS A 703 -8.21 -16.53 -15.20
C CYS A 703 -8.86 -15.37 -15.95
N GLY A 704 -8.41 -15.14 -17.18
CA GLY A 704 -8.85 -14.05 -18.05
C GLY A 704 -8.05 -12.76 -17.90
N LYS A 705 -7.35 -12.51 -16.78
CA LYS A 705 -6.52 -11.31 -16.60
C LYS A 705 -5.21 -11.37 -17.38
N TYR A 706 -4.56 -10.23 -17.55
CA TYR A 706 -3.22 -10.16 -18.13
C TYR A 706 -2.21 -10.92 -17.28
N ALA A 707 -1.30 -11.61 -17.96
CA ALA A 707 -0.19 -12.35 -17.35
C ALA A 707 0.96 -11.40 -16.95
N ASP A 708 0.63 -10.41 -16.14
CA ASP A 708 1.59 -9.48 -15.58
C ASP A 708 2.05 -10.01 -14.22
N PHE A 709 3.32 -10.40 -14.11
CA PHE A 709 3.87 -11.05 -12.91
C PHE A 709 5.18 -10.44 -12.45
N VAL A 710 5.38 -10.49 -11.14
CA VAL A 710 6.70 -10.35 -10.52
C VAL A 710 7.04 -11.65 -9.80
N VAL A 711 8.26 -12.14 -10.00
CA VAL A 711 8.80 -13.29 -9.27
C VAL A 711 9.89 -12.82 -8.33
N LEU A 712 9.67 -13.01 -7.04
CA LEU A 712 10.56 -12.62 -5.95
C LEU A 712 11.41 -13.80 -5.48
N GLU A 713 12.65 -13.52 -5.06
CA GLU A 713 13.56 -14.55 -4.54
C GLU A 713 13.03 -15.27 -3.29
N LYS A 714 12.23 -14.57 -2.48
CA LYS A 714 11.64 -15.08 -1.24
C LYS A 714 10.15 -14.73 -1.17
N ASN A 715 9.38 -15.54 -0.46
CA ASN A 715 7.97 -15.26 -0.20
C ASN A 715 7.83 -14.12 0.84
N PRO A 716 7.28 -12.95 0.49
CA PRO A 716 7.18 -11.84 1.43
C PRO A 716 6.22 -12.12 2.59
N LEU A 717 5.21 -12.98 2.43
CA LEU A 717 4.29 -13.36 3.51
C LEU A 717 4.92 -14.30 4.54
N LYS A 718 6.06 -14.93 4.21
CA LYS A 718 6.79 -15.88 5.08
C LYS A 718 8.14 -15.34 5.56
N THR A 719 8.65 -14.29 4.93
CA THR A 719 9.92 -13.66 5.28
C THR A 719 9.76 -12.82 6.56
N PRO A 720 10.71 -12.85 7.51
CA PRO A 720 10.70 -11.94 8.65
C PRO A 720 10.54 -10.49 8.19
N LYS A 721 9.72 -9.71 8.90
CA LYS A 721 9.35 -8.36 8.46
C LYS A 721 10.58 -7.45 8.28
N GLU A 722 11.61 -7.63 9.09
CA GLU A 722 12.86 -6.86 9.06
C GLU A 722 13.69 -7.12 7.80
N GLU A 723 13.51 -8.27 7.14
CA GLU A 723 14.23 -8.66 5.92
C GLU A 723 13.45 -8.33 4.63
N LEU A 724 12.22 -7.80 4.72
CA LEU A 724 11.36 -7.59 3.55
C LEU A 724 11.99 -6.70 2.47
N ALA A 725 12.73 -5.68 2.87
CA ALA A 725 13.35 -4.75 1.91
C ALA A 725 14.55 -5.35 1.16
N GLU A 726 15.06 -6.49 1.62
CA GLU A 726 16.18 -7.18 1.01
C GLU A 726 15.74 -8.24 -0.01
N ILE A 727 14.43 -8.51 -0.10
CA ILE A 727 13.86 -9.41 -1.11
C ILE A 727 14.06 -8.77 -2.49
N LYS A 728 14.86 -9.42 -3.34
CA LYS A 728 15.07 -8.96 -4.72
C LYS A 728 14.06 -9.59 -5.67
N VAL A 729 13.80 -8.86 -6.75
CA VAL A 729 13.07 -9.37 -7.90
C VAL A 729 14.00 -10.26 -8.70
N TRP A 730 13.57 -11.49 -8.94
CA TRP A 730 14.28 -12.43 -9.79
C TRP A 730 13.87 -12.30 -11.24
N MET A 731 12.59 -12.02 -11.51
CA MET A 731 12.05 -11.94 -12.86
C MET A 731 10.79 -11.08 -12.88
N THR A 732 10.58 -10.34 -13.96
CA THR A 732 9.34 -9.60 -14.22
C THR A 732 8.83 -9.97 -15.60
N ILE A 733 7.54 -10.31 -15.66
CA ILE A 733 6.86 -10.76 -16.87
C ILE A 733 5.74 -9.76 -17.16
N LYS A 734 5.69 -9.28 -18.40
CA LYS A 734 4.57 -8.53 -18.95
C LYS A 734 3.92 -9.39 -20.00
N GLU A 735 2.67 -9.79 -19.78
CA GLU A 735 1.94 -10.67 -20.68
C GLU A 735 2.70 -11.99 -20.96
N ASN A 736 3.32 -12.13 -22.14
CA ASN A 736 4.09 -13.31 -22.52
C ASN A 736 5.62 -13.07 -22.52
N GLU A 737 6.07 -11.86 -22.20
CA GLU A 737 7.46 -11.45 -22.35
C GLU A 737 8.13 -11.30 -20.99
N VAL A 738 9.28 -11.97 -20.81
CA VAL A 738 10.18 -11.70 -19.68
C VAL A 738 10.90 -10.38 -19.97
N ILE A 739 10.45 -9.31 -19.32
CA ILE A 739 11.01 -7.96 -19.51
C ILE A 739 12.16 -7.64 -18.55
N TYR A 740 12.40 -8.51 -17.57
CA TYR A 740 13.56 -8.47 -16.68
C TYR A 740 13.86 -9.85 -16.10
N ARG A 741 15.15 -10.21 -16.01
CA ARG A 741 15.65 -11.36 -15.26
C ARG A 741 16.96 -11.01 -14.55
N SER A 742 17.04 -11.34 -13.26
CA SER A 742 18.24 -11.13 -12.46
C SER A 742 19.37 -12.07 -12.92
N GLY A 743 20.57 -11.52 -13.08
CA GLY A 743 21.78 -12.28 -13.44
C GLY A 743 22.01 -12.48 -14.95
N GLU A 744 21.07 -12.11 -15.82
CA GLU A 744 21.35 -11.95 -17.24
C GLU A 744 22.01 -10.59 -17.47
N ALA A 745 23.27 -10.58 -17.93
CA ALA A 745 23.86 -9.36 -18.46
C ALA A 745 23.02 -8.98 -19.68
N ASN A 746 22.41 -7.79 -19.66
CA ASN A 746 21.65 -7.23 -20.77
C ASN A 746 22.52 -7.20 -22.04
N HIS A 747 22.48 -8.29 -22.81
CA HIS A 747 23.03 -8.38 -24.15
C HIS A 747 21.86 -8.29 -25.12
N GLU A 748 21.35 -7.08 -25.28
CA GLU A 748 20.72 -6.63 -26.53
C GLU A 748 21.18 -5.21 -26.83
#